data_AF-A0A1X7S225-F1
#
_entry.id   AF-A0A1X7S225-F1
#
_cell.length_a   1.000
_cell.length_b   1.000
_cell.length_c   1.000
_cell.angle_alpha   90.00
_cell.angle_beta   90.00
_cell.angle_gamma   90.00
#
_symmetry.space_group_name_H-M   'P 1'
#
loop_
_entity.id
_entity.type
_entity.pdbx_description
1 polymer ?
#
loop_
_entity_poly.entity_id
_entity_poly.type
_entity_poly.pdbx_seq_one_letter_code
_entity_poly.pdbx_strand_id
1 'polypeptide(L)'
;MEAPNWAQKFDSFLDQAEDNEDKAEWQSCLKDLQEALNICDTRPIPDKEQRRQQVLMKMGGLYRRFGRYDEAVVYLSGALDADSHVTALKRAAILGELGVLYRHKNDFVRAREVFSEQYLLAKETALVAEAEMCRAVGNEGYATCAVTMKKVGLLAYATIQIEERIARAQALQDRLAAGDMDEKLSRRYEQAARRWETIGLDRLSLCLIAAHNFDEAVKTTKEAMTKQKGMDPTVTALSRSFHGNALWCAGQQQAAQGVWNSTTGVCSPAMGLCKEPSSEHADYLELLADAGIDFDAYDEQGFSALDYAVLSRNQTATAANKDAERMIDILDRSLRKTLAADHERQMPQSTPQDAVQAVEAEVRQRHRQANVRRYYRNLLQEHLRPQLKNSLQYSHDCVRMLRQQYASYLDADIGRRQVFDWLYYVPYDDFRTLGHMPRPAERSVDSYRRLATRMDTSRAVGTSSADEDIFLVFFSYRWIGHNMPDDGANTQYSRMLNAVEALIFQRGLTAEHVGLWLDIACIDQEDVESRERGIDSLPMAVLQCDVMISLEDDEYYNRACREQHINDIMDLDHKEISYVVAGVATAANVSEAGREMILKWMLETQQKLLSPHSPTQQVPVESPTLQGWCAALAADQALLSLSTRCAIGLVLAICFLRTKSRGTLPATPAELSQTWELCYHALVTSEQTSDFLLKPTRSAQGFLATPLCSVNINGRLDFLFRFHIWLPDSQRGVTGWQLHSHQAAARSWVLAGSAVDNSYEVVESAREQATHSEHVPLWASAEQKELTRSYQTHRTSSKAVGTGIYVKASLRSTARYGRDASYVIPAGSYHLTEVPHDGFYATLFSFDAQQGYIADAGILGPVDGKDSVQNRYSGGSKACDLARLVETARGQEPEMLDDIY
;
A
#
# COMPACT_ATOMS: atom_id res chain seq x y z
N MET A 1 29.65 -2.09 -20.51
CA MET A 1 28.94 -2.02 -19.22
C MET A 1 29.85 -1.32 -18.24
N GLU A 2 29.59 -0.04 -17.96
CA GLU A 2 30.27 0.67 -16.87
C GLU A 2 29.82 0.08 -15.53
N ALA A 3 30.75 -0.06 -14.58
CA ALA A 3 30.42 -0.58 -13.26
C ALA A 3 29.37 0.33 -12.58
N PRO A 4 28.36 -0.21 -11.88
CA PRO A 4 27.37 0.62 -11.21
C PRO A 4 28.06 1.53 -10.18
N ASN A 5 27.71 2.82 -10.18
CA ASN A 5 28.12 3.73 -9.12
C ASN A 5 27.36 3.37 -7.82
N TRP A 6 27.98 2.52 -7.00
CA TRP A 6 27.38 2.02 -5.76
C TRP A 6 27.08 3.12 -4.73
N ALA A 7 27.82 4.23 -4.76
CA ALA A 7 27.52 5.39 -3.91
C ALA A 7 26.17 6.03 -4.30
N GLN A 8 25.92 6.22 -5.60
CA GLN A 8 24.63 6.73 -6.08
C GLN A 8 23.46 5.78 -5.76
N LYS A 9 23.68 4.47 -5.87
CA LYS A 9 22.65 3.49 -5.48
C LYS A 9 22.35 3.53 -3.98
N PHE A 10 23.39 3.66 -3.15
CA PHE A 10 23.21 3.86 -1.71
C PHE A 10 22.38 5.11 -1.44
N ASP A 11 22.73 6.25 -2.07
CA ASP A 11 22.03 7.52 -1.86
C ASP A 11 20.55 7.39 -2.28
N SER A 12 20.27 6.71 -3.40
CA SER A 12 18.91 6.43 -3.85
C SER A 12 18.10 5.59 -2.85
N PHE A 13 18.68 4.56 -2.24
CA PHE A 13 17.97 3.76 -1.22
C PHE A 13 17.75 4.56 0.05
N LEU A 14 18.70 5.42 0.42
CA LEU A 14 18.56 6.26 1.58
C LEU A 14 17.47 7.32 1.40
N ASP A 15 17.38 7.94 0.22
CA ASP A 15 16.30 8.88 -0.13
C ASP A 15 14.93 8.17 -0.13
N GLN A 16 14.84 6.96 -0.70
CA GLN A 16 13.61 6.14 -0.64
C GLN A 16 13.21 5.78 0.80
N ALA A 17 14.19 5.43 1.64
CA ALA A 17 13.95 5.16 3.05
C ALA A 17 13.43 6.40 3.80
N GLU A 18 13.90 7.59 3.44
CA GLU A 18 13.41 8.88 3.98
C GLU A 18 11.98 9.18 3.53
N ASP A 19 11.68 9.02 2.24
CA ASP A 19 10.32 9.20 1.71
C ASP A 19 9.32 8.23 2.38
N ASN A 20 9.75 6.99 2.63
CA ASN A 20 8.93 5.98 3.30
C ASN A 20 8.78 6.28 4.80
N GLU A 21 9.82 6.80 5.45
CA GLU A 21 9.75 7.29 6.84
C GLU A 21 8.76 8.45 6.99
N ASP A 22 8.75 9.41 6.05
CA ASP A 22 7.82 10.54 6.06
C ASP A 22 6.36 10.13 5.89
N LYS A 23 6.11 9.00 5.22
CA LYS A 23 4.78 8.39 5.05
C LYS A 23 4.39 7.39 6.14
N ALA A 24 5.28 7.14 7.10
CA ALA A 24 5.13 6.08 8.10
C ALA A 24 5.05 4.64 7.51
N GLU A 25 5.59 4.43 6.32
CA GLU A 25 5.70 3.11 5.67
C GLU A 25 6.92 2.34 6.21
N TRP A 26 6.85 1.95 7.48
CA TRP A 26 7.99 1.40 8.22
C TRP A 26 8.61 0.15 7.58
N GLN A 27 7.81 -0.68 6.93
CA GLN A 27 8.27 -1.90 6.26
C GLN A 27 9.07 -1.57 4.99
N SER A 28 8.57 -0.65 4.17
CA SER A 28 9.28 -0.16 2.98
C SER A 28 10.59 0.53 3.40
N CYS A 29 10.53 1.36 4.44
CA CYS A 29 11.70 2.00 5.03
C CYS A 29 12.75 0.97 5.50
N LEU A 30 12.36 -0.08 6.24
CA LEU A 30 13.29 -1.11 6.70
C LEU A 30 13.98 -1.80 5.51
N LYS A 31 13.21 -2.12 4.47
CA LYS A 31 13.73 -2.77 3.26
C LYS A 31 14.81 -1.91 2.60
N ASP A 32 14.56 -0.62 2.41
CA ASP A 32 15.50 0.26 1.73
C ASP A 32 16.76 0.50 2.59
N LEU A 33 16.61 0.60 3.92
CA LEU A 33 17.75 0.67 4.84
C LEU A 33 18.59 -0.63 4.84
N GLN A 34 17.95 -1.79 4.74
CA GLN A 34 18.68 -3.07 4.60
C GLN A 34 19.49 -3.12 3.30
N GLU A 35 18.97 -2.58 2.20
CA GLU A 35 19.72 -2.47 0.94
C GLU A 35 20.92 -1.53 1.08
N ALA A 36 20.71 -0.36 1.68
CA ALA A 36 21.78 0.59 1.95
C ALA A 36 22.88 -0.02 2.83
N LEU A 37 22.50 -0.76 3.88
CA LEU A 37 23.45 -1.46 4.76
C LEU A 37 24.22 -2.55 4.01
N ASN A 38 23.55 -3.34 3.17
CA ASN A 38 24.19 -4.39 2.37
C ASN A 38 25.22 -3.81 1.39
N ILE A 39 24.94 -2.66 0.77
CA ILE A 39 25.93 -1.95 -0.07
C ILE A 39 27.13 -1.53 0.78
N CYS A 40 26.90 -0.94 1.96
CA CYS A 40 27.98 -0.60 2.88
C CYS A 40 28.83 -1.82 3.22
N ASP A 41 28.23 -2.95 3.57
CA ASP A 41 28.96 -4.11 4.05
C ASP A 41 29.73 -4.83 2.92
N THR A 42 29.15 -4.94 1.72
CA THR A 42 29.68 -5.80 0.64
C THR A 42 30.42 -5.07 -0.48
N ARG A 43 30.26 -3.75 -0.63
CA ARG A 43 30.80 -3.00 -1.77
C ARG A 43 31.85 -1.96 -1.33
N PRO A 44 32.85 -1.67 -2.19
CA PRO A 44 33.77 -0.56 -1.96
C PRO A 44 33.08 0.76 -2.32
N ILE A 45 32.77 1.59 -1.32
CA ILE A 45 32.19 2.93 -1.48
C ILE A 45 32.97 3.96 -0.65
N PRO A 46 33.02 5.24 -1.07
CA PRO A 46 33.58 6.32 -0.25
C PRO A 46 32.81 6.49 1.06
N ASP A 47 33.51 6.92 2.12
CA ASP A 47 32.96 7.23 3.44
C ASP A 47 32.10 6.11 4.04
N LYS A 48 32.47 4.85 3.76
CA LYS A 48 31.74 3.63 4.15
C LYS A 48 31.37 3.62 5.64
N GLU A 49 32.29 4.00 6.54
CA GLU A 49 32.06 4.05 7.99
C GLU A 49 30.95 5.06 8.35
N GLN A 50 31.02 6.27 7.81
CA GLN A 50 30.02 7.33 8.02
C GLN A 50 28.64 6.96 7.46
N ARG A 51 28.61 6.37 6.26
CA ARG A 51 27.37 5.89 5.61
C ARG A 51 26.76 4.74 6.40
N ARG A 52 27.57 3.79 6.85
CA ARG A 52 27.13 2.69 7.71
C ARG A 52 26.56 3.19 9.03
N GLN A 53 27.23 4.14 9.68
CA GLN A 53 26.72 4.79 10.89
C GLN A 53 25.33 5.42 10.67
N GLN A 54 25.13 6.13 9.55
CA GLN A 54 23.83 6.76 9.24
C GLN A 54 22.71 5.74 9.09
N VAL A 55 22.98 4.63 8.40
CA VAL A 55 21.99 3.55 8.23
C VAL A 55 21.67 2.88 9.56
N LEU A 56 22.68 2.56 10.37
CA LEU A 56 22.49 1.94 11.68
C LEU A 56 21.68 2.84 12.63
N MET A 57 21.93 4.15 12.62
CA MET A 57 21.15 5.11 13.41
C MET A 57 19.67 5.08 13.00
N LYS A 58 19.38 5.13 11.70
CA LYS A 58 18.00 5.06 11.17
C LYS A 58 17.33 3.72 11.49
N MET A 59 18.05 2.61 11.36
CA MET A 59 17.55 1.29 11.75
C MET A 59 17.21 1.26 13.25
N GLY A 60 18.06 1.81 14.11
CA GLY A 60 17.78 1.94 15.54
C GLY A 60 16.46 2.66 15.83
N GLY A 61 16.24 3.82 15.20
CA GLY A 61 14.96 4.54 15.29
C GLY A 61 13.76 3.74 14.78
N LEU A 62 13.95 2.94 13.73
CA LEU A 62 12.89 2.12 13.13
C LEU A 62 12.52 0.90 14.01
N TYR A 63 13.51 0.19 14.55
CA TYR A 63 13.26 -0.92 15.48
C TYR A 63 12.60 -0.44 16.77
N ARG A 64 12.92 0.78 17.23
CA ARG A 64 12.19 1.43 18.32
C ARG A 64 10.70 1.60 17.99
N ARG A 65 10.36 2.07 16.79
CA ARG A 65 8.96 2.22 16.32
C ARG A 65 8.24 0.87 16.10
N PHE A 66 8.97 -0.24 16.02
CA PHE A 66 8.40 -1.60 16.08
C PHE A 66 8.23 -2.13 17.50
N GLY A 67 8.63 -1.38 18.53
CA GLY A 67 8.64 -1.84 19.93
C GLY A 67 9.80 -2.80 20.26
N ARG A 68 10.72 -3.04 19.32
CA ARG A 68 11.87 -3.94 19.46
C ARG A 68 13.08 -3.22 20.05
N TYR A 69 12.98 -2.89 21.33
CA TYR A 69 13.92 -1.98 21.99
C TYR A 69 15.33 -2.55 22.17
N ASP A 70 15.48 -3.86 22.35
CA ASP A 70 16.81 -4.46 22.55
C ASP A 70 17.59 -4.46 21.23
N GLU A 71 16.95 -4.79 20.11
CA GLU A 71 17.53 -4.66 18.77
C GLU A 71 17.83 -3.21 18.42
N ALA A 72 16.94 -2.28 18.77
CA ALA A 72 17.17 -0.85 18.58
C ALA A 72 18.44 -0.38 19.31
N VAL A 73 18.68 -0.84 20.55
CA VAL A 73 19.92 -0.56 21.29
C VAL A 73 21.13 -1.12 20.56
N VAL A 74 21.08 -2.36 20.06
CA VAL A 74 22.20 -2.96 19.31
C VAL A 74 22.55 -2.11 18.08
N TYR A 75 21.56 -1.66 17.30
CA TYR A 75 21.81 -0.81 16.15
C TYR A 75 22.37 0.57 16.51
N LEU A 76 21.85 1.22 17.56
CA LEU A 76 22.33 2.54 17.98
C LEU A 76 23.72 2.50 18.62
N SER A 77 24.02 1.49 19.44
CA SER A 77 25.37 1.24 19.93
C SER A 77 26.32 0.94 18.77
N GLY A 78 25.92 0.10 17.82
CA GLY A 78 26.68 -0.14 16.61
C GLY A 78 26.90 1.12 15.76
N ALA A 79 25.98 2.08 15.77
CA ALA A 79 26.15 3.37 15.09
C ALA A 79 27.20 4.26 15.77
N LEU A 80 27.31 4.22 17.10
CA LEU A 80 28.36 4.92 17.84
C LEU A 80 29.74 4.31 17.57
N ASP A 81 29.81 2.98 17.41
CA ASP A 81 31.06 2.25 17.21
C ASP A 81 31.50 2.19 15.73
N ALA A 82 30.58 2.46 14.78
CA ALA A 82 30.83 2.29 13.35
C ALA A 82 31.80 3.30 12.73
N ASP A 83 32.02 4.45 13.37
CA ASP A 83 32.92 5.50 12.90
C ASP A 83 33.74 6.01 14.09
N SER A 84 35.06 5.92 14.01
CA SER A 84 35.96 6.39 15.07
C SER A 84 35.98 7.92 15.22
N HIS A 85 35.42 8.66 14.26
CA HIS A 85 35.38 10.12 14.20
C HIS A 85 33.95 10.66 14.18
N VAL A 86 33.05 10.08 14.97
CA VAL A 86 31.66 10.56 15.09
C VAL A 86 31.64 12.04 15.47
N THR A 87 30.98 12.86 14.64
CA THR A 87 30.81 14.29 14.94
C THR A 87 29.90 14.48 16.16
N ALA A 88 30.10 15.55 16.92
CA ALA A 88 29.28 15.87 18.09
C ALA A 88 27.78 15.92 17.75
N LEU A 89 27.41 16.45 16.57
CA LEU A 89 26.03 16.50 16.09
C LEU A 89 25.44 15.11 15.85
N LYS A 90 26.17 14.20 15.17
CA LYS A 90 25.70 12.82 14.95
C LYS A 90 25.60 12.06 16.26
N ARG A 91 26.56 12.26 17.16
CA ARG A 91 26.53 11.69 18.52
C ARG A 91 25.30 12.16 19.28
N ALA A 92 24.99 13.47 19.23
CA ALA A 92 23.78 14.03 19.85
C ALA A 92 22.50 13.38 19.30
N ALA A 93 22.39 13.21 17.97
CA ALA A 93 21.24 12.54 17.36
C ALA A 93 21.07 11.08 17.82
N ILE A 94 22.17 10.32 17.90
CA ILE A 94 22.14 8.92 18.38
C ILE A 94 21.76 8.85 19.87
N LEU A 95 22.32 9.74 20.71
CA LEU A 95 21.94 9.87 22.12
C LEU A 95 20.46 10.21 22.25
N GLY A 96 19.93 11.07 21.38
CA GLY A 96 18.51 11.41 21.34
C GLY A 96 17.60 10.22 21.06
N GLU A 97 18.00 9.23 20.26
CA GLU A 97 17.24 7.98 20.09
C GLU A 97 17.41 7.05 21.29
N LEU A 98 18.63 6.91 21.83
CA LEU A 98 18.90 6.10 23.02
C LEU A 98 18.13 6.61 24.26
N GLY A 99 18.06 7.91 24.47
CA GLY A 99 17.30 8.51 25.57
C GLY A 99 15.81 8.19 25.46
N VAL A 100 15.24 8.20 24.25
CA VAL A 100 13.83 7.83 24.02
C VAL A 100 13.62 6.34 24.32
N LEU A 101 14.56 5.47 23.94
CA LEU A 101 14.52 4.05 24.30
C LEU A 101 14.57 3.83 25.81
N TYR A 102 15.49 4.47 26.52
CA TYR A 102 15.56 4.36 27.99
C TYR A 102 14.26 4.81 28.66
N ARG A 103 13.65 5.88 28.14
CA ARG A 103 12.33 6.34 28.60
C ARG A 103 11.25 5.26 28.40
N HIS A 104 11.13 4.65 27.22
CA HIS A 104 10.14 3.60 26.99
C HIS A 104 10.40 2.34 27.82
N LYS A 105 11.67 2.06 28.17
CA LYS A 105 12.05 1.00 29.11
C LYS A 105 11.85 1.39 30.58
N ASN A 106 11.23 2.54 30.86
CA ASN A 106 11.00 3.13 32.19
C ASN A 106 12.29 3.46 32.97
N ASP A 107 13.44 3.54 32.30
CA ASP A 107 14.69 3.99 32.92
C ASP A 107 14.85 5.50 32.78
N PHE A 108 13.98 6.22 33.50
CA PHE A 108 13.91 7.68 33.42
C PHE A 108 15.18 8.37 33.92
N VAL A 109 15.95 7.74 34.81
CA VAL A 109 17.21 8.30 35.30
C VAL A 109 18.24 8.32 34.17
N ARG A 110 18.50 7.17 33.54
CA ARG A 110 19.42 7.11 32.39
C ARG A 110 18.92 7.91 31.20
N ALA A 111 17.61 7.94 30.95
CA ALA A 111 17.03 8.78 29.91
C ALA A 111 17.39 10.27 30.11
N ARG A 112 17.24 10.78 31.35
CA ARG A 112 17.59 12.17 31.67
C ARG A 112 19.08 12.46 31.53
N GLU A 113 19.95 11.57 32.00
CA GLU A 113 21.41 11.70 31.85
C GLU A 113 21.79 11.81 30.36
N VAL A 114 21.23 10.94 29.52
CA VAL A 114 21.48 10.90 28.08
C VAL A 114 20.92 12.14 27.36
N PHE A 115 19.72 12.61 27.72
CA PHE A 115 19.18 13.84 27.15
C PHE A 115 19.96 15.08 27.58
N SER A 116 20.50 15.10 28.81
CA SER A 116 21.38 16.17 29.27
C SER A 116 22.69 16.19 28.49
N GLU A 117 23.32 15.03 28.27
CA GLU A 117 24.51 14.90 27.41
C GLU A 117 24.20 15.36 25.97
N GLN A 118 23.07 14.92 25.39
CA GLN A 118 22.61 15.37 24.07
C GLN A 118 22.51 16.91 24.01
N TYR A 119 21.89 17.53 25.01
CA TYR A 119 21.70 18.98 25.05
C TYR A 119 23.04 19.72 25.12
N LEU A 120 23.97 19.25 25.95
CA LEU A 120 25.31 19.85 26.09
C LEU A 120 26.12 19.72 24.80
N LEU A 121 26.13 18.53 24.18
CA LEU A 121 26.81 18.30 22.90
C LEU A 121 26.23 19.15 21.77
N ALA A 122 24.90 19.27 21.71
CA ALA A 122 24.25 20.13 20.73
C ALA A 122 24.67 21.59 20.96
N LYS A 123 24.62 22.09 22.19
CA LYS A 123 25.02 23.47 22.54
C LYS A 123 26.44 23.84 22.09
N GLU A 124 27.35 22.88 22.02
CA GLU A 124 28.74 23.07 21.58
C GLU A 124 28.90 23.16 20.05
N THR A 125 27.82 23.03 19.27
CA THR A 125 27.81 23.05 17.79
C THR A 125 26.88 24.15 17.22
N ALA A 126 27.20 24.72 16.05
CA ALA A 126 26.46 25.86 15.48
C ALA A 126 25.12 25.46 14.78
N LEU A 127 24.15 26.40 14.78
CA LEU A 127 22.81 26.51 14.11
C LEU A 127 21.94 25.25 13.93
N VAL A 128 22.47 24.16 13.33
CA VAL A 128 21.79 22.87 13.19
C VAL A 128 21.47 22.23 14.56
N ALA A 129 22.20 22.64 15.59
CA ALA A 129 22.06 22.13 16.94
C ALA A 129 20.81 22.58 17.69
N GLU A 130 20.14 23.66 17.28
CA GLU A 130 18.93 24.15 17.97
C GLU A 130 17.78 23.14 17.92
N ALA A 131 17.69 22.40 16.81
CA ALA A 131 16.78 21.28 16.63
C ALA A 131 17.03 20.16 17.66
N GLU A 132 18.28 19.74 17.82
CA GLU A 132 18.67 18.71 18.78
C GLU A 132 18.51 19.20 20.24
N MET A 133 18.80 20.48 20.52
CA MET A 133 18.54 21.08 21.83
C MET A 133 17.04 21.09 22.15
N CYS A 134 16.19 21.47 21.18
CA CYS A 134 14.73 21.44 21.34
C CYS A 134 14.23 20.02 21.62
N ARG A 135 14.70 19.03 20.85
CA ARG A 135 14.41 17.62 21.07
C ARG A 135 14.84 17.15 22.46
N ALA A 136 16.07 17.47 22.87
CA ALA A 136 16.67 17.06 24.13
C ALA A 136 15.91 17.61 25.33
N VAL A 137 15.74 18.93 25.42
CA VAL A 137 15.08 19.58 26.58
C VAL A 137 13.64 19.11 26.75
N GLY A 138 12.92 18.95 25.63
CA GLY A 138 11.55 18.48 25.64
C GLY A 138 11.39 17.00 26.03
N ASN A 139 12.39 16.18 25.76
CA ASN A 139 12.39 14.78 26.18
C ASN A 139 12.86 14.62 27.64
N GLU A 140 13.82 15.44 28.08
CA GLU A 140 14.23 15.49 29.49
C GLU A 140 13.08 15.99 30.38
N GLY A 141 12.37 17.04 29.97
CA GLY A 141 11.19 17.57 30.67
C GLY A 141 10.12 16.51 30.84
N TYR A 142 9.87 15.73 29.79
CA TYR A 142 8.93 14.62 29.86
C TYR A 142 9.40 13.49 30.78
N ALA A 143 10.66 13.07 30.67
CA ALA A 143 11.21 12.05 31.57
C ALA A 143 11.17 12.50 33.03
N THR A 144 11.35 13.80 33.28
CA THR A 144 11.17 14.41 34.59
C THR A 144 9.71 14.39 35.02
N CYS A 145 8.76 14.74 34.12
CA CYS A 145 7.32 14.65 34.39
C CYS A 145 6.89 13.22 34.79
N ALA A 146 7.36 12.20 34.08
CA ALA A 146 7.07 10.81 34.40
C ALA A 146 7.57 10.39 35.80
N VAL A 147 8.71 10.95 36.24
CA VAL A 147 9.22 10.78 37.62
C VAL A 147 8.40 11.59 38.64
N THR A 148 7.84 12.74 38.24
CA THR A 148 7.08 13.66 39.11
C THR A 148 5.71 13.18 39.51
N MET A 149 5.05 12.33 38.70
CA MET A 149 3.83 11.63 39.12
C MET A 149 4.02 10.83 40.42
N LYS A 150 5.28 10.64 40.86
CA LYS A 150 5.65 10.02 42.14
C LYS A 150 6.23 11.00 43.18
N LYS A 151 6.54 12.27 42.84
CA LYS A 151 7.16 13.30 43.73
C LYS A 151 6.82 14.75 43.31
N VAL A 152 6.11 15.48 44.19
CA VAL A 152 5.52 16.84 43.95
C VAL A 152 6.53 17.96 43.59
N GLY A 153 7.79 17.89 44.06
CA GLY A 153 8.74 19.00 43.91
C GLY A 153 9.37 19.19 42.51
N LEU A 154 9.21 18.23 41.59
CA LEU A 154 9.90 18.24 40.29
C LEU A 154 8.99 18.73 39.13
N LEU A 155 7.68 18.94 39.38
CA LEU A 155 6.70 19.21 38.31
C LEU A 155 6.94 20.57 37.65
N ALA A 156 7.23 21.59 38.46
CA ALA A 156 7.57 22.92 37.95
C ALA A 156 8.81 22.91 37.04
N TYR A 157 9.81 22.07 37.36
CA TYR A 157 11.01 21.93 36.54
C TYR A 157 10.69 21.27 35.18
N ALA A 158 9.85 20.22 35.18
CA ALA A 158 9.39 19.59 33.94
C ALA A 158 8.58 20.56 33.06
N THR A 159 7.68 21.36 33.65
CA THR A 159 6.90 22.37 32.93
C THR A 159 7.82 23.38 32.24
N ILE A 160 8.82 23.92 32.94
CA ILE A 160 9.78 24.87 32.37
C ILE A 160 10.52 24.26 31.17
N GLN A 161 10.97 23.01 31.27
CA GLN A 161 11.68 22.33 30.17
C GLN A 161 10.77 22.09 28.96
N ILE A 162 9.49 21.78 29.17
CA ILE A 162 8.52 21.57 28.08
C ILE A 162 8.12 22.91 27.44
N GLU A 163 7.95 23.96 28.22
CA GLU A 163 7.72 25.32 27.71
C GLU A 163 8.93 25.81 26.89
N GLU A 164 10.15 25.52 27.34
CA GLU A 164 11.37 25.82 26.58
C GLU A 164 11.38 25.11 25.22
N ARG A 165 10.96 23.83 25.17
CA ARG A 165 10.81 23.10 23.90
C ARG A 165 9.83 23.82 22.96
N ILE A 166 8.66 24.22 23.44
CA ILE A 166 7.63 24.91 22.64
C ILE A 166 8.20 26.22 22.08
N ALA A 167 8.80 27.04 22.95
CA ALA A 167 9.40 28.32 22.56
C ALA A 167 10.52 28.16 21.52
N ARG A 168 11.39 27.16 21.69
CA ARG A 168 12.45 26.85 20.71
C ARG A 168 11.89 26.37 19.37
N ALA A 169 10.86 25.52 19.40
CA ALA A 169 10.22 25.03 18.18
C ALA A 169 9.54 26.17 17.40
N GLN A 170 8.91 27.12 18.08
CA GLN A 170 8.32 28.32 17.47
C GLN A 170 9.40 29.24 16.90
N ALA A 171 10.44 29.54 17.68
CA ALA A 171 11.57 30.36 17.21
C ALA A 171 12.27 29.75 15.98
N LEU A 172 12.39 28.41 15.93
CA LEU A 172 12.93 27.71 14.76
C LEU A 172 12.02 27.87 13.53
N GLN A 173 10.70 27.76 13.70
CA GLN A 173 9.74 27.99 12.61
C GLN A 173 9.82 29.42 12.07
N ASP A 174 9.87 30.42 12.95
CA ASP A 174 9.95 31.83 12.56
C ASP A 174 11.22 32.14 11.74
N ARG A 175 12.36 31.56 12.15
CA ARG A 175 13.63 31.71 11.43
C ARG A 175 13.63 31.02 10.08
N LEU A 176 13.02 29.84 9.98
CA LEU A 176 12.90 29.13 8.70
C LEU A 176 11.99 29.88 7.72
N ALA A 177 10.92 30.51 8.22
CA ALA A 177 10.05 31.37 7.43
C ALA A 177 10.76 32.65 6.93
N ALA A 178 11.78 33.13 7.65
CA ALA A 178 12.56 34.30 7.28
C ALA A 178 13.58 34.06 6.13
N GLY A 179 13.80 32.81 5.72
CA GLY A 179 14.63 32.47 4.55
C GLY A 179 16.13 32.37 4.79
N ASP A 180 16.58 32.25 6.04
CA ASP A 180 18.01 32.26 6.44
C ASP A 180 18.78 30.95 6.15
N MET A 181 18.16 29.94 5.51
CA MET A 181 18.70 28.57 5.40
C MET A 181 18.57 27.98 4.00
N ASP A 182 19.43 27.01 3.68
CA ASP A 182 19.35 26.17 2.47
C ASP A 182 17.95 25.53 2.30
N GLU A 183 17.43 25.47 1.07
CA GLU A 183 16.04 25.08 0.79
C GLU A 183 15.71 23.63 1.19
N LYS A 184 16.66 22.69 1.03
CA LYS A 184 16.46 21.28 1.41
C LYS A 184 16.49 21.11 2.92
N LEU A 185 17.45 21.76 3.58
CA LEU A 185 17.53 21.82 5.05
C LEU A 185 16.31 22.53 5.66
N SER A 186 15.81 23.58 5.01
CA SER A 186 14.68 24.37 5.49
C SER A 186 13.39 23.54 5.55
N ARG A 187 13.06 22.80 4.48
CA ARG A 187 11.88 21.91 4.47
C ARG A 187 11.94 20.83 5.56
N ARG A 188 13.11 20.21 5.75
CA ARG A 188 13.31 19.15 6.75
C ARG A 188 13.07 19.67 8.17
N TYR A 189 13.65 20.83 8.50
CA TYR A 189 13.50 21.40 9.85
C TYR A 189 12.14 22.07 10.06
N GLU A 190 11.47 22.54 9.02
CA GLU A 190 10.12 23.11 9.15
C GLU A 190 9.12 22.05 9.67
N GLN A 191 9.12 20.87 9.06
CA GLN A 191 8.27 19.77 9.50
C GLN A 191 8.64 19.28 10.90
N ALA A 192 9.95 19.15 11.18
CA ALA A 192 10.43 18.72 12.49
C ALA A 192 10.05 19.71 13.60
N ALA A 193 10.17 21.02 13.35
CA ALA A 193 9.82 22.06 14.31
C ALA A 193 8.33 22.07 14.65
N ARG A 194 7.44 22.00 13.64
CA ARG A 194 5.99 21.86 13.85
C ARG A 194 5.64 20.61 14.66
N ARG A 195 6.29 19.48 14.35
CA ARG A 195 6.13 18.22 15.08
C ARG A 195 6.57 18.37 16.53
N TRP A 196 7.69 19.04 16.80
CA TRP A 196 8.18 19.24 18.16
C TRP A 196 7.34 20.21 18.97
N GLU A 197 6.80 21.26 18.35
CA GLU A 197 5.83 22.15 19.00
C GLU A 197 4.60 21.37 19.45
N THR A 198 4.01 20.57 18.53
CA THR A 198 2.82 19.75 18.80
C THR A 198 3.06 18.75 19.94
N ILE A 199 4.16 18.00 19.87
CA ILE A 199 4.56 17.08 20.95
C ILE A 199 4.81 17.86 22.27
N GLY A 200 5.33 19.09 22.20
CA GLY A 200 5.51 19.95 23.37
C GLY A 200 4.18 20.31 24.02
N LEU A 201 3.20 20.77 23.24
CA LEU A 201 1.86 21.11 23.69
C LEU A 201 1.14 19.90 24.29
N ASP A 202 1.19 18.75 23.60
CA ASP A 202 0.63 17.49 24.08
C ASP A 202 1.20 17.10 25.46
N ARG A 203 2.53 17.21 25.63
CA ARG A 203 3.21 16.87 26.88
C ARG A 203 2.98 17.89 27.98
N LEU A 204 2.85 19.17 27.63
CA LEU A 204 2.50 20.23 28.58
C LEU A 204 1.13 19.95 29.21
N SER A 205 0.20 19.40 28.44
CA SER A 205 -1.11 18.99 28.95
C SER A 205 -1.01 17.99 30.10
N LEU A 206 -0.03 17.08 30.10
CA LEU A 206 0.19 16.14 31.20
C LEU A 206 0.64 16.85 32.48
N CYS A 207 1.52 17.85 32.36
CA CYS A 207 1.94 18.66 33.49
C CYS A 207 0.77 19.48 34.06
N LEU A 208 -0.07 20.03 33.17
CA LEU A 208 -1.26 20.79 33.55
C LEU A 208 -2.31 19.90 34.24
N ILE A 209 -2.56 18.69 33.72
CA ILE A 209 -3.43 17.69 34.36
C ILE A 209 -2.89 17.31 35.74
N ALA A 210 -1.58 17.06 35.86
CA ALA A 210 -0.94 16.75 37.16
C ALA A 210 -1.01 17.92 38.15
N ALA A 211 -1.05 19.16 37.66
CA ALA A 211 -1.27 20.37 38.45
C ALA A 211 -2.77 20.68 38.69
N HIS A 212 -3.68 19.81 38.27
CA HIS A 212 -5.15 20.01 38.32
C HIS A 212 -5.66 21.24 37.54
N ASN A 213 -4.94 21.69 36.52
CA ASN A 213 -5.34 22.78 35.63
C ASN A 213 -5.94 22.23 34.33
N PHE A 214 -7.13 21.63 34.43
CA PHE A 214 -7.75 20.86 33.34
C PHE A 214 -8.20 21.72 32.16
N ASP A 215 -8.71 22.93 32.41
CA ASP A 215 -9.19 23.82 31.35
C ASP A 215 -8.05 24.29 30.45
N GLU A 216 -6.90 24.65 31.04
CA GLU A 216 -5.73 25.00 30.25
C GLU A 216 -5.19 23.77 29.50
N ALA A 217 -5.22 22.57 30.11
CA ALA A 217 -4.83 21.34 29.41
C ALA A 217 -5.68 21.07 28.15
N VAL A 218 -7.00 21.27 28.22
CA VAL A 218 -7.91 21.13 27.08
C VAL A 218 -7.58 22.17 26.00
N LYS A 219 -7.32 23.41 26.40
CA LYS A 219 -6.95 24.49 25.47
C LYS A 219 -5.61 24.21 24.78
N THR A 220 -4.59 23.79 25.53
CA THR A 220 -3.26 23.44 25.00
C THR A 220 -3.32 22.28 24.02
N THR A 221 -4.04 21.21 24.33
CA THR A 221 -4.18 20.06 23.42
C THR A 221 -5.03 20.40 22.20
N LYS A 222 -6.05 21.26 22.33
CA LYS A 222 -6.81 21.76 21.19
C LYS A 222 -5.94 22.57 20.23
N GLU A 223 -5.01 23.38 20.74
CA GLU A 223 -4.02 24.06 19.91
C GLU A 223 -3.12 23.07 19.17
N ALA A 224 -2.62 22.04 19.87
CA ALA A 224 -1.84 20.97 19.24
C ALA A 224 -2.60 20.32 18.07
N MET A 225 -3.89 20.00 18.27
CA MET A 225 -4.76 19.43 17.24
C MET A 225 -4.85 20.29 15.97
N THR A 226 -4.88 21.61 16.08
CA THR A 226 -4.94 22.51 14.90
C THR A 226 -3.67 22.51 14.05
N LYS A 227 -2.54 22.07 14.61
CA LYS A 227 -1.22 22.10 13.96
C LYS A 227 -0.87 20.80 13.24
N GLN A 228 -1.74 19.79 13.24
CA GLN A 228 -1.45 18.43 12.75
C GLN A 228 -1.54 18.22 11.23
N LYS A 229 -1.86 19.25 10.44
CA LYS A 229 -2.03 19.09 8.99
C LYS A 229 -0.75 18.55 8.34
N GLY A 230 -0.85 17.37 7.71
CA GLY A 230 0.27 16.72 7.03
C GLY A 230 1.28 16.03 7.95
N MET A 231 0.92 15.78 9.22
CA MET A 231 1.76 15.02 10.15
C MET A 231 1.58 13.51 10.01
N ASP A 232 2.57 12.78 10.53
CA ASP A 232 2.56 11.33 10.73
C ASP A 232 1.25 10.88 11.43
N PRO A 233 0.57 9.82 10.92
CA PRO A 233 -0.68 9.33 11.50
C PRO A 233 -0.56 8.88 12.96
N THR A 234 0.59 8.34 13.37
CA THR A 234 0.85 7.93 14.76
C THR A 234 0.97 9.15 15.67
N VAL A 235 1.65 10.21 15.24
CA VAL A 235 1.72 11.48 16.00
C VAL A 235 0.32 12.09 16.17
N THR A 236 -0.46 12.09 15.09
CA THR A 236 -1.85 12.55 15.08
C THR A 236 -2.70 11.74 16.07
N ALA A 237 -2.57 10.40 16.06
CA ALA A 237 -3.27 9.50 16.98
C ALA A 237 -2.90 9.73 18.45
N LEU A 238 -1.61 9.91 18.75
CA LEU A 238 -1.14 10.18 20.11
C LEU A 238 -1.63 11.53 20.62
N SER A 239 -1.60 12.57 19.78
CA SER A 239 -2.10 13.90 20.17
C SER A 239 -3.61 13.89 20.41
N ARG A 240 -4.39 13.09 19.65
CA ARG A 240 -5.80 12.82 19.99
C ARG A 240 -5.97 12.09 21.31
N SER A 241 -5.09 11.14 21.61
CA SER A 241 -5.07 10.48 22.93
C SER A 241 -4.94 11.51 24.04
N PHE A 242 -3.97 12.43 23.93
CA PHE A 242 -3.73 13.49 24.91
C PHE A 242 -4.90 14.48 25.00
N HIS A 243 -5.49 14.87 23.86
CA HIS A 243 -6.67 15.74 23.86
C HIS A 243 -7.88 15.07 24.53
N GLY A 244 -8.15 13.80 24.21
CA GLY A 244 -9.19 13.03 24.86
C GLY A 244 -8.94 12.87 26.37
N ASN A 245 -7.69 12.66 26.79
CA ASN A 245 -7.33 12.60 28.22
C ASN A 245 -7.60 13.94 28.94
N ALA A 246 -7.21 15.07 28.33
CA ALA A 246 -7.50 16.39 28.88
C ALA A 246 -9.01 16.64 29.03
N LEU A 247 -9.80 16.29 28.00
CA LEU A 247 -11.26 16.37 28.04
C LEU A 247 -11.85 15.47 29.13
N TRP A 248 -11.34 14.25 29.27
CA TRP A 248 -11.79 13.30 30.28
C TRP A 248 -11.54 13.83 31.69
N CYS A 249 -10.33 14.33 31.98
CA CYS A 249 -10.00 14.94 33.27
C CYS A 249 -10.80 16.21 33.55
N ALA A 250 -11.18 16.98 32.52
CA ALA A 250 -12.07 18.14 32.63
C ALA A 250 -13.56 17.77 32.82
N GLY A 251 -13.90 16.48 32.93
CA GLY A 251 -15.28 15.99 33.09
C GLY A 251 -16.10 15.97 31.78
N GLN A 252 -15.48 16.19 30.62
CA GLN A 252 -16.13 16.20 29.31
C GLN A 252 -16.09 14.82 28.64
N GLN A 253 -16.62 13.80 29.33
CA GLN A 253 -16.46 12.38 28.97
C GLN A 253 -16.96 12.02 27.55
N GLN A 254 -18.13 12.54 27.14
CA GLN A 254 -18.66 12.28 25.79
C GLN A 254 -17.76 12.86 24.69
N ALA A 255 -17.19 14.06 24.92
CA ALA A 255 -16.27 14.68 23.97
C ALA A 255 -14.96 13.88 23.89
N ALA A 256 -14.44 13.41 25.04
CA ALA A 256 -13.27 12.55 25.08
C ALA A 256 -13.46 11.26 24.29
N GLN A 257 -14.59 10.56 24.50
CA GLN A 257 -14.94 9.36 23.74
C GLN A 257 -15.07 9.62 22.23
N GLY A 258 -15.70 10.74 21.85
CA GLY A 258 -15.81 11.13 20.45
C GLY A 258 -14.46 11.36 19.77
N VAL A 259 -13.49 11.93 20.50
CA VAL A 259 -12.12 12.11 19.99
C VAL A 259 -11.38 10.78 19.90
N TRP A 260 -11.50 9.92 20.92
CA TRP A 260 -10.82 8.63 20.95
C TRP A 260 -11.33 7.63 19.89
N ASN A 261 -12.63 7.64 19.61
CA ASN A 261 -13.24 6.81 18.56
C ASN A 261 -13.16 7.43 17.14
N SER A 262 -12.58 8.61 16.98
CA SER A 262 -12.50 9.26 15.66
C SER A 262 -11.57 8.48 14.73
N THR A 263 -12.10 8.03 13.59
CA THR A 263 -11.36 7.34 12.53
C THR A 263 -10.76 8.29 11.48
N THR A 264 -10.81 9.61 11.72
CA THR A 264 -10.28 10.61 10.78
C THR A 264 -8.77 10.39 10.59
N GLY A 265 -8.30 9.87 9.45
CA GLY A 265 -6.86 9.61 9.28
C GLY A 265 -6.37 8.35 10.01
N VAL A 266 -7.10 7.26 9.84
CA VAL A 266 -6.68 5.86 9.78
C VAL A 266 -5.92 5.19 10.96
N CYS A 267 -5.10 5.89 11.74
CA CYS A 267 -4.49 5.36 12.97
C CYS A 267 -5.29 5.83 14.21
N SER A 268 -5.83 4.91 15.00
CA SER A 268 -6.55 5.25 16.24
C SER A 268 -5.60 5.52 17.41
N PRO A 269 -6.03 6.26 18.44
CA PRO A 269 -5.25 6.45 19.67
C PRO A 269 -4.78 5.13 20.29
N ALA A 270 -5.63 4.10 20.32
CA ALA A 270 -5.27 2.77 20.82
C ALA A 270 -4.13 2.12 19.99
N MET A 271 -4.21 2.20 18.66
CA MET A 271 -3.13 1.71 17.77
C MET A 271 -1.83 2.48 18.00
N GLY A 272 -1.90 3.81 18.11
CA GLY A 272 -0.74 4.67 18.35
C GLY A 272 -0.01 4.32 19.65
N LEU A 273 -0.74 4.03 20.72
CA LEU A 273 -0.18 3.59 22.00
C LEU A 273 0.49 2.21 21.88
N CYS A 274 -0.13 1.28 21.14
CA CYS A 274 0.37 -0.10 20.97
C CYS A 274 1.61 -0.18 20.06
N LYS A 275 1.84 0.79 19.16
CA LYS A 275 3.04 0.86 18.31
C LYS A 275 4.34 1.09 19.12
N GLU A 276 4.25 1.71 20.29
CA GLU A 276 5.41 1.99 21.15
C GLU A 276 5.14 1.50 22.59
N PRO A 277 5.22 0.19 22.88
CA PRO A 277 4.84 -0.36 24.18
C PRO A 277 5.67 0.19 25.34
N SER A 278 5.00 0.72 26.35
CA SER A 278 5.62 1.16 27.60
C SER A 278 4.60 1.13 28.73
N SER A 279 5.06 1.08 29.98
CA SER A 279 4.15 1.07 31.13
C SER A 279 3.23 2.27 31.14
N GLU A 280 3.72 3.43 30.72
CA GLU A 280 2.93 4.65 30.57
C GLU A 280 1.82 4.49 29.51
N HIS A 281 2.17 4.01 28.32
CA HIS A 281 1.17 3.80 27.28
C HIS A 281 0.14 2.74 27.68
N ALA A 282 0.53 1.73 28.46
CA ALA A 282 -0.39 0.75 29.02
C ALA A 282 -1.36 1.41 30.02
N ASP A 283 -0.91 2.38 30.83
CA ASP A 283 -1.79 3.14 31.73
C ASP A 283 -2.79 4.00 30.95
N TYR A 284 -2.37 4.65 29.86
CA TYR A 284 -3.31 5.37 28.98
C TYR A 284 -4.28 4.41 28.28
N LEU A 285 -3.81 3.24 27.85
CA LEU A 285 -4.67 2.24 27.20
C LEU A 285 -5.73 1.70 28.19
N GLU A 286 -5.37 1.53 29.47
CA GLU A 286 -6.31 1.17 30.54
C GLU A 286 -7.39 2.25 30.69
N LEU A 287 -7.03 3.53 30.66
CA LEU A 287 -7.99 4.63 30.71
C LEU A 287 -8.99 4.56 29.53
N LEU A 288 -8.50 4.30 28.31
CA LEU A 288 -9.36 4.13 27.14
C LEU A 288 -10.27 2.90 27.28
N ALA A 289 -9.76 1.80 27.83
CA ALA A 289 -10.52 0.59 28.09
C ALA A 289 -11.65 0.82 29.10
N ASP A 290 -11.36 1.54 30.19
CA ASP A 290 -12.33 1.92 31.22
C ASP A 290 -13.39 2.90 30.68
N ALA A 291 -13.01 3.74 29.72
CA ALA A 291 -13.91 4.64 29.02
C ALA A 291 -14.80 3.93 27.98
N GLY A 292 -14.62 2.62 27.74
CA GLY A 292 -15.41 1.83 26.80
C GLY A 292 -15.11 2.14 25.33
N ILE A 293 -13.86 2.48 25.00
CA ILE A 293 -13.42 2.73 23.64
C ILE A 293 -13.34 1.43 22.84
N ASP A 294 -13.72 1.52 21.56
CA ASP A 294 -13.65 0.39 20.64
C ASP A 294 -12.20 0.17 20.18
N PHE A 295 -11.70 -1.04 20.39
CA PHE A 295 -10.36 -1.47 20.03
C PHE A 295 -10.32 -2.38 18.80
N ASP A 296 -11.48 -2.70 18.20
CA ASP A 296 -11.58 -3.59 17.05
C ASP A 296 -11.55 -2.84 15.70
N ALA A 297 -11.15 -1.57 15.71
CA ALA A 297 -10.86 -0.81 14.50
C ALA A 297 -9.57 -1.31 13.83
N TYR A 298 -9.50 -1.16 12.50
CA TYR A 298 -8.33 -1.47 11.67
C TYR A 298 -7.84 -0.22 10.95
N ASP A 299 -6.52 -0.12 10.77
CA ASP A 299 -5.90 0.97 10.02
C ASP A 299 -5.80 0.68 8.50
N GLU A 300 -5.14 1.57 7.73
CA GLU A 300 -4.99 1.46 6.28
C GLU A 300 -4.16 0.25 5.87
N GLN A 301 -3.43 -0.33 6.81
CA GLN A 301 -2.56 -1.47 6.63
C GLN A 301 -3.27 -2.77 7.06
N GLY A 302 -4.52 -2.67 7.52
CA GLY A 302 -5.31 -3.80 8.02
C GLY A 302 -4.86 -4.29 9.40
N PHE A 303 -4.19 -3.43 10.19
CA PHE A 303 -3.76 -3.75 11.55
C PHE A 303 -4.64 -3.06 12.60
N SER A 304 -5.03 -3.82 13.61
CA SER A 304 -5.71 -3.36 14.82
C SER A 304 -4.71 -2.99 15.93
N ALA A 305 -5.21 -2.43 17.04
CA ALA A 305 -4.40 -2.21 18.23
C ALA A 305 -3.79 -3.53 18.78
N LEU A 306 -4.55 -4.63 18.73
CA LEU A 306 -4.08 -5.95 19.14
C LEU A 306 -2.94 -6.45 18.25
N ASP A 307 -3.03 -6.23 16.94
CA ASP A 307 -1.95 -6.61 16.03
C ASP A 307 -0.64 -5.90 16.38
N TYR A 308 -0.69 -4.59 16.62
CA TYR A 308 0.51 -3.83 16.99
C TYR A 308 1.10 -4.28 18.33
N ALA A 309 0.25 -4.53 19.34
CA ALA A 309 0.71 -5.03 20.63
C ALA A 309 1.38 -6.42 20.50
N VAL A 310 0.81 -7.32 19.70
CA VAL A 310 1.37 -8.65 19.41
C VAL A 310 2.66 -8.53 18.61
N LEU A 311 2.73 -7.64 17.61
CA LEU A 311 3.92 -7.40 16.79
C LEU A 311 5.13 -6.91 17.60
N SER A 312 4.89 -6.07 18.61
CA SER A 312 5.96 -5.54 19.46
C SER A 312 6.47 -6.54 20.50
N ARG A 313 5.79 -7.67 20.70
CA ARG A 313 6.23 -8.75 21.58
C ARG A 313 7.46 -9.46 20.99
N ASN A 314 8.59 -9.34 21.66
CA ASN A 314 9.83 -10.07 21.38
C ASN A 314 9.80 -11.49 22.00
N GLN A 315 10.72 -12.38 21.64
CA GLN A 315 10.85 -13.73 22.22
C GLN A 315 11.60 -13.73 23.56
N THR A 316 12.43 -12.71 23.83
CA THR A 316 13.22 -12.59 25.07
C THR A 316 12.44 -11.87 26.17
N ALA A 317 12.29 -12.45 27.36
CA ALA A 317 11.57 -11.83 28.47
C ALA A 317 12.24 -10.54 28.98
N THR A 318 11.96 -9.41 28.32
CA THR A 318 12.47 -8.07 28.67
C THR A 318 11.36 -7.19 29.25
N ALA A 319 11.71 -6.04 29.82
CA ALA A 319 10.71 -5.12 30.39
C ALA A 319 9.69 -4.64 29.35
N ALA A 320 10.15 -4.36 28.12
CA ALA A 320 9.29 -3.98 26.99
C ALA A 320 8.26 -5.07 26.66
N ASN A 321 8.68 -6.34 26.75
CA ASN A 321 7.79 -7.46 26.59
C ASN A 321 6.71 -7.52 27.67
N LYS A 322 7.03 -7.20 28.92
CA LYS A 322 6.01 -7.15 29.98
C LYS A 322 4.97 -6.07 29.70
N ASP A 323 5.39 -4.92 29.17
CA ASP A 323 4.47 -3.84 28.83
C ASP A 323 3.59 -4.21 27.62
N ALA A 324 4.15 -4.86 26.61
CA ALA A 324 3.37 -5.38 25.47
C ALA A 324 2.35 -6.45 25.92
N GLU A 325 2.74 -7.39 26.78
CA GLU A 325 1.81 -8.40 27.34
C GLU A 325 0.71 -7.75 28.17
N ARG A 326 1.06 -6.74 28.98
CA ARG A 326 0.06 -5.96 29.73
C ARG A 326 -0.93 -5.26 28.79
N MET A 327 -0.45 -4.68 27.69
CA MET A 327 -1.33 -4.05 26.70
C MET A 327 -2.26 -5.08 26.06
N ILE A 328 -1.74 -6.26 25.70
CA ILE A 328 -2.54 -7.38 25.20
C ILE A 328 -3.67 -7.74 26.19
N ASP A 329 -3.35 -7.88 27.48
CA ASP A 329 -4.35 -8.17 28.52
C ASP A 329 -5.45 -7.09 28.62
N ILE A 330 -5.08 -5.81 28.42
CA ILE A 330 -6.03 -4.69 28.39
C ILE A 330 -6.95 -4.79 27.19
N LEU A 331 -6.37 -4.98 26.00
CA LEU A 331 -7.10 -5.09 24.74
C LEU A 331 -8.08 -6.26 24.79
N ASP A 332 -7.64 -7.41 25.29
CA ASP A 332 -8.46 -8.60 25.42
C ASP A 332 -9.68 -8.40 26.32
N ARG A 333 -9.50 -7.72 27.46
CA ARG A 333 -10.64 -7.41 28.34
C ARG A 333 -11.64 -6.49 27.65
N SER A 334 -11.18 -5.50 26.91
CA SER A 334 -12.07 -4.59 26.16
C SER A 334 -12.76 -5.31 25.00
N LEU A 335 -12.03 -6.10 24.21
CA LEU A 335 -12.59 -6.92 23.13
C LEU A 335 -13.69 -7.84 23.65
N ARG A 336 -13.45 -8.54 24.78
CA ARG A 336 -14.48 -9.39 25.41
C ARG A 336 -15.74 -8.61 25.75
N LYS A 337 -15.63 -7.40 26.28
CA LYS A 337 -16.79 -6.54 26.61
C LYS A 337 -17.56 -6.17 25.33
N THR A 338 -16.86 -5.72 24.29
CA THR A 338 -17.48 -5.32 23.01
C THR A 338 -18.18 -6.51 22.35
N LEU A 339 -17.48 -7.64 22.23
CA LEU A 339 -18.01 -8.87 21.61
C LEU A 339 -19.18 -9.46 22.40
N ALA A 340 -19.16 -9.38 23.74
CA ALA A 340 -20.29 -9.81 24.55
C ALA A 340 -21.53 -8.94 24.31
N ALA A 341 -21.36 -7.62 24.22
CA ALA A 341 -22.46 -6.70 23.91
C ALA A 341 -22.99 -6.88 22.47
N ASP A 342 -22.13 -7.22 21.51
CA ASP A 342 -22.55 -7.56 20.14
C ASP A 342 -23.30 -8.88 20.09
N HIS A 343 -22.80 -9.91 20.79
CA HIS A 343 -23.45 -11.21 20.86
C HIS A 343 -24.84 -11.13 21.50
N GLU A 344 -24.99 -10.38 22.60
CA GLU A 344 -26.29 -10.18 23.26
C GLU A 344 -27.30 -9.48 22.33
N ARG A 345 -26.84 -8.51 21.53
CA ARG A 345 -27.69 -7.82 20.54
C ARG A 345 -28.11 -8.73 19.40
N GLN A 346 -27.22 -9.59 18.91
CA GLN A 346 -27.46 -10.46 17.76
C GLN A 346 -28.24 -11.73 18.13
N MET A 347 -27.97 -12.30 19.30
CA MET A 347 -28.51 -13.58 19.77
C MET A 347 -29.10 -13.45 21.19
N PRO A 348 -30.18 -12.67 21.38
CA PRO A 348 -30.74 -12.38 22.70
C PRO A 348 -31.32 -13.60 23.44
N GLN A 349 -31.44 -14.75 22.76
CA GLN A 349 -31.91 -16.01 23.36
C GLN A 349 -30.78 -17.02 23.66
N SER A 350 -29.51 -16.66 23.44
CA SER A 350 -28.40 -17.55 23.77
C SER A 350 -28.27 -17.75 25.28
N THR A 351 -27.81 -18.93 25.71
CA THR A 351 -27.55 -19.14 27.13
C THR A 351 -26.29 -18.36 27.54
N PRO A 352 -26.15 -17.92 28.80
CA PRO A 352 -24.95 -17.23 29.26
C PRO A 352 -23.67 -18.02 29.02
N GLN A 353 -23.73 -19.35 29.08
CA GLN A 353 -22.59 -20.23 28.85
C GLN A 353 -22.19 -20.27 27.37
N ASP A 354 -23.16 -20.36 26.46
CA ASP A 354 -22.90 -20.32 25.01
C ASP A 354 -22.36 -18.97 24.57
N ALA A 355 -22.87 -17.87 25.14
CA ALA A 355 -22.39 -16.52 24.89
C ALA A 355 -20.91 -16.35 25.29
N VAL A 356 -20.53 -16.82 26.49
CA VAL A 356 -19.13 -16.78 26.95
C VAL A 356 -18.24 -17.62 26.03
N GLN A 357 -18.69 -18.83 25.64
CA GLN A 357 -17.91 -19.68 24.74
C GLN A 357 -17.70 -19.06 23.37
N ALA A 358 -18.74 -18.43 22.79
CA ALA A 358 -18.67 -17.74 21.51
C ALA A 358 -17.71 -16.54 21.57
N VAL A 359 -17.82 -15.69 22.61
CA VAL A 359 -16.92 -14.55 22.80
C VAL A 359 -15.47 -14.99 22.96
N GLU A 360 -15.19 -16.01 23.77
CA GLU A 360 -13.83 -16.51 23.94
C GLU A 360 -13.26 -17.16 22.67
N ALA A 361 -14.10 -17.80 21.84
CA ALA A 361 -13.68 -18.32 20.54
C ALA A 361 -13.25 -17.19 19.59
N GLU A 362 -14.03 -16.12 19.56
CA GLU A 362 -13.82 -14.96 18.71
C GLU A 362 -12.58 -14.14 19.13
N VAL A 363 -12.33 -14.02 20.44
CA VAL A 363 -11.08 -13.43 20.98
C VAL A 363 -9.86 -14.30 20.62
N ARG A 364 -9.97 -15.63 20.79
CA ARG A 364 -8.89 -16.56 20.38
C ARG A 364 -8.58 -16.46 18.89
N GLN A 365 -9.61 -16.29 18.06
CA GLN A 365 -9.44 -16.12 16.61
C GLN A 365 -8.68 -14.83 16.26
N ARG A 366 -9.03 -13.69 16.86
CA ARG A 366 -8.29 -12.42 16.67
C ARG A 366 -6.84 -12.53 17.11
N HIS A 367 -6.59 -13.14 18.26
CA HIS A 367 -5.24 -13.43 18.76
C HIS A 367 -4.42 -14.29 17.81
N ARG A 368 -5.04 -15.35 17.31
CA ARG A 368 -4.42 -16.24 16.33
C ARG A 368 -4.03 -15.46 15.08
N GLN A 369 -4.95 -14.68 14.51
CA GLN A 369 -4.68 -13.87 13.32
C GLN A 369 -3.54 -12.85 13.54
N ALA A 370 -3.52 -12.18 14.69
CA ALA A 370 -2.43 -11.27 15.05
C ALA A 370 -1.08 -11.99 15.16
N ASN A 371 -1.05 -13.18 15.75
CA ASN A 371 0.17 -14.02 15.82
C ASN A 371 0.62 -14.49 14.43
N VAL A 372 -0.32 -14.95 13.60
CA VAL A 372 -0.06 -15.36 12.20
C VAL A 372 0.59 -14.20 11.44
N ARG A 373 0.02 -13.00 11.49
CA ARG A 373 0.59 -11.79 10.85
C ARG A 373 1.99 -11.47 11.37
N ARG A 374 2.22 -11.58 12.68
CA ARG A 374 3.55 -11.38 13.29
C ARG A 374 4.59 -12.36 12.77
N TYR A 375 4.29 -13.66 12.80
CA TYR A 375 5.23 -14.68 12.36
C TYR A 375 5.46 -14.60 10.84
N TYR A 376 4.43 -14.30 10.04
CA TYR A 376 4.58 -14.04 8.62
C TYR A 376 5.53 -12.88 8.33
N ARG A 377 5.33 -11.74 9.00
CA ARG A 377 6.20 -10.57 8.87
C ARG A 377 7.65 -10.97 9.17
N ASN A 378 7.87 -11.63 10.29
CA ASN A 378 9.20 -12.00 10.75
C ASN A 378 9.88 -12.99 9.78
N LEU A 379 9.20 -14.08 9.41
CA LEU A 379 9.71 -15.07 8.47
C LEU A 379 10.02 -14.46 7.09
N LEU A 380 9.06 -13.76 6.48
CA LEU A 380 9.23 -13.19 5.14
C LEU A 380 10.32 -12.12 5.11
N GLN A 381 10.27 -11.15 6.02
CA GLN A 381 11.16 -9.99 5.96
C GLN A 381 12.56 -10.28 6.50
N GLU A 382 12.68 -11.08 7.56
CA GLU A 382 13.94 -11.26 8.28
C GLU A 382 14.69 -12.53 7.85
N HIS A 383 13.99 -13.55 7.34
CA HIS A 383 14.61 -14.84 7.00
C HIS A 383 14.61 -15.15 5.49
N LEU A 384 13.45 -15.06 4.80
CA LEU A 384 13.33 -15.49 3.41
C LEU A 384 13.81 -14.43 2.41
N ARG A 385 13.41 -13.17 2.60
CA ARG A 385 13.75 -12.08 1.68
C ARG A 385 15.25 -11.87 1.46
N PRO A 386 16.12 -11.94 2.49
CA PRO A 386 17.58 -11.85 2.28
C PRO A 386 18.12 -12.92 1.33
N GLN A 387 17.55 -14.14 1.36
CA GLN A 387 17.99 -15.23 0.48
C GLN A 387 17.51 -15.03 -0.96
N LEU A 388 16.24 -14.65 -1.14
CA LEU A 388 15.65 -14.39 -2.46
C LEU A 388 16.44 -13.34 -3.26
N LYS A 389 17.08 -12.38 -2.58
CA LYS A 389 17.89 -11.33 -3.21
C LYS A 389 19.25 -11.82 -3.71
N ASN A 390 19.85 -12.80 -3.03
CA ASN A 390 21.14 -13.35 -3.41
C ASN A 390 21.03 -14.32 -4.60
N SER A 391 19.82 -14.81 -4.90
CA SER A 391 19.58 -15.64 -6.07
C SER A 391 19.28 -14.79 -7.30
N LEU A 392 20.18 -14.82 -8.29
CA LEU A 392 20.02 -14.05 -9.54
C LEU A 392 18.89 -14.59 -10.45
N GLN A 393 18.36 -15.79 -10.18
CA GLN A 393 17.24 -16.42 -10.86
C GLN A 393 16.43 -17.27 -9.87
N TYR A 394 15.11 -17.37 -10.03
CA TYR A 394 14.30 -18.34 -9.30
C TYR A 394 14.58 -19.73 -9.89
N SER A 395 15.45 -20.49 -9.24
CA SER A 395 15.86 -21.84 -9.62
C SER A 395 15.45 -22.85 -8.55
N HIS A 396 15.50 -24.15 -8.88
CA HIS A 396 15.29 -25.23 -7.91
C HIS A 396 16.20 -25.09 -6.68
N ASP A 397 17.45 -24.64 -6.85
CA ASP A 397 18.37 -24.35 -5.75
C ASP A 397 17.87 -23.23 -4.82
N CYS A 398 17.25 -22.18 -5.38
CA CYS A 398 16.65 -21.11 -4.61
C CYS A 398 15.50 -21.65 -3.75
N VAL A 399 14.60 -22.45 -4.36
CA VAL A 399 13.48 -23.09 -3.65
C VAL A 399 13.98 -24.01 -2.54
N ARG A 400 15.03 -24.79 -2.79
CA ARG A 400 15.70 -25.61 -1.77
C ARG A 400 16.23 -24.79 -0.60
N MET A 401 16.87 -23.65 -0.88
CA MET A 401 17.30 -22.73 0.18
C MET A 401 16.11 -22.18 0.99
N LEU A 402 14.99 -21.86 0.34
CA LEU A 402 13.78 -21.41 1.04
C LEU A 402 13.24 -22.49 1.97
N ARG A 403 13.22 -23.75 1.53
CA ARG A 403 12.82 -24.91 2.35
C ARG A 403 13.69 -25.06 3.59
N GLN A 404 15.01 -25.00 3.42
CA GLN A 404 15.97 -25.09 4.53
C GLN A 404 15.79 -23.93 5.52
N GLN A 405 15.58 -22.70 5.03
CA GLN A 405 15.33 -21.54 5.90
C GLN A 405 14.02 -21.66 6.67
N TYR A 406 12.94 -22.09 6.00
CA TYR A 406 11.64 -22.28 6.65
C TYR A 406 11.72 -23.38 7.72
N ALA A 407 12.36 -24.51 7.41
CA ALA A 407 12.55 -25.59 8.38
C ALA A 407 13.36 -25.14 9.60
N SER A 408 14.51 -24.49 9.37
CA SER A 408 15.34 -23.90 10.43
C SER A 408 14.58 -22.87 11.25
N TYR A 409 13.74 -22.06 10.60
CA TYR A 409 12.87 -21.09 11.26
C TYR A 409 11.91 -21.77 12.25
N LEU A 410 11.27 -22.87 11.86
CA LEU A 410 10.35 -23.62 12.72
C LEU A 410 11.08 -24.38 13.85
N ASP A 411 12.26 -24.93 13.59
CA ASP A 411 13.03 -25.68 14.59
C ASP A 411 13.52 -24.77 15.74
N ALA A 412 13.85 -23.52 15.42
CA ALA A 412 14.41 -22.57 16.38
C ALA A 412 13.45 -22.20 17.54
N ASP A 413 12.14 -22.35 17.38
CA ASP A 413 11.15 -21.95 18.40
C ASP A 413 9.86 -22.79 18.34
N ILE A 414 9.46 -23.34 19.48
CA ILE A 414 8.22 -24.11 19.63
C ILE A 414 6.99 -23.22 19.35
N GLY A 415 7.03 -21.94 19.71
CA GLY A 415 5.93 -20.99 19.45
C GLY A 415 5.64 -20.79 17.96
N ARG A 416 6.65 -20.95 17.09
CA ARG A 416 6.46 -20.88 15.63
C ARG A 416 5.73 -22.12 15.11
N ARG A 417 6.02 -23.29 15.69
CA ARG A 417 5.33 -24.57 15.40
C ARG A 417 3.89 -24.64 15.91
N GLN A 418 3.53 -23.76 16.83
CA GLN A 418 2.14 -23.61 17.29
C GLN A 418 1.29 -22.79 16.31
N VAL A 419 1.92 -22.06 15.38
CA VAL A 419 1.22 -21.23 14.39
C VAL A 419 1.34 -21.83 12.98
N PHE A 420 2.54 -22.27 12.62
CA PHE A 420 2.82 -22.85 11.32
C PHE A 420 3.15 -24.34 11.40
N ASP A 421 2.78 -25.07 10.36
CA ASP A 421 3.07 -26.48 10.16
C ASP A 421 4.25 -26.67 9.20
N TRP A 422 4.80 -27.87 9.23
CA TRP A 422 5.89 -28.30 8.36
C TRP A 422 5.46 -28.38 6.89
N LEU A 423 6.44 -28.36 5.99
CA LEU A 423 6.19 -28.70 4.60
C LEU A 423 6.08 -30.23 4.46
N TYR A 424 4.91 -30.69 4.08
CA TYR A 424 4.65 -32.09 3.71
C TYR A 424 4.43 -32.20 2.20
N TYR A 425 4.69 -33.39 1.66
CA TYR A 425 4.38 -33.72 0.27
C TYR A 425 4.03 -35.19 0.14
N VAL A 426 3.28 -35.55 -0.89
CA VAL A 426 2.99 -36.93 -1.27
C VAL A 426 3.93 -37.33 -2.41
N PRO A 427 4.76 -38.38 -2.27
CA PRO A 427 5.57 -38.89 -3.39
C PRO A 427 4.69 -39.25 -4.60
N TYR A 428 5.14 -38.87 -5.80
CA TYR A 428 4.37 -39.11 -7.02
C TYR A 428 4.06 -40.59 -7.26
N ASP A 429 5.02 -41.48 -7.02
CA ASP A 429 4.82 -42.92 -7.19
C ASP A 429 3.74 -43.47 -6.25
N ASP A 430 3.73 -43.01 -4.99
CA ASP A 430 2.71 -43.39 -4.01
C ASP A 430 1.32 -42.90 -4.45
N PHE A 431 1.23 -41.64 -4.90
CA PHE A 431 -0.01 -41.07 -5.42
C PHE A 431 -0.52 -41.84 -6.64
N ARG A 432 0.37 -42.22 -7.56
CA ARG A 432 0.02 -43.00 -8.77
C ARG A 432 -0.48 -44.40 -8.43
N THR A 433 0.08 -45.06 -7.41
CA THR A 433 -0.38 -46.37 -6.96
C THR A 433 -1.73 -46.34 -6.25
N LEU A 434 -2.16 -45.19 -5.73
CA LEU A 434 -3.43 -45.06 -5.01
C LEU A 434 -4.64 -45.26 -5.94
N GLY A 435 -4.58 -44.77 -7.18
CA GLY A 435 -5.65 -44.97 -8.17
C GLY A 435 -6.90 -44.10 -7.96
N HIS A 436 -6.91 -43.23 -6.96
CA HIS A 436 -7.97 -42.26 -6.67
C HIS A 436 -7.43 -41.11 -5.80
N MET A 437 -8.18 -40.01 -5.65
CA MET A 437 -7.80 -38.94 -4.72
C MET A 437 -7.80 -39.44 -3.25
N PRO A 438 -6.93 -38.93 -2.38
CA PRO A 438 -6.96 -39.22 -0.95
C PRO A 438 -8.34 -38.90 -0.33
N ARG A 439 -8.85 -39.75 0.57
CA ARG A 439 -10.18 -39.60 1.19
C ARG A 439 -10.10 -39.60 2.72
N PRO A 440 -10.75 -38.65 3.43
CA PRO A 440 -10.72 -38.61 4.90
C PRO A 440 -11.31 -39.85 5.59
N ALA A 441 -12.31 -40.50 5.00
CA ALA A 441 -13.07 -41.58 5.64
C ALA A 441 -12.47 -42.99 5.48
N GLU A 442 -11.35 -43.15 4.76
CA GLU A 442 -10.72 -44.46 4.51
C GLU A 442 -9.75 -44.85 5.65
N ARG A 443 -10.39 -45.16 6.78
CA ARG A 443 -9.98 -45.94 7.97
C ARG A 443 -8.54 -45.81 8.52
N SER A 444 -8.56 -45.24 9.73
CA SER A 444 -7.54 -45.12 10.78
C SER A 444 -6.60 -43.94 10.60
N VAL A 445 -6.51 -43.16 11.68
CA VAL A 445 -5.74 -41.92 11.95
C VAL A 445 -4.27 -41.93 11.47
N ASP A 446 -3.79 -43.08 10.99
CA ASP A 446 -2.41 -43.40 10.67
C ASP A 446 -2.09 -43.53 9.17
N SER A 447 -3.04 -43.64 8.23
CA SER A 447 -2.73 -44.07 6.85
C SER A 447 -2.35 -42.93 5.88
N TYR A 448 -2.98 -41.75 5.95
CA TYR A 448 -2.78 -40.66 4.97
C TYR A 448 -1.65 -39.69 5.34
N ARG A 449 -1.44 -39.41 6.63
CA ARG A 449 -0.23 -38.72 7.11
C ARG A 449 1.05 -39.56 6.91
N ARG A 450 0.92 -40.88 6.67
CA ARG A 450 2.04 -41.72 6.22
C ARG A 450 2.35 -41.56 4.73
N LEU A 451 1.37 -41.22 3.89
CA LEU A 451 1.61 -40.89 2.48
C LEU A 451 2.31 -39.53 2.36
N ALA A 452 1.87 -38.56 3.17
CA ALA A 452 2.50 -37.27 3.24
C ALA A 452 3.83 -37.35 4.03
N THR A 453 4.95 -37.30 3.33
CA THR A 453 6.27 -37.31 3.95
C THR A 453 6.62 -35.89 4.41
N ARG A 454 7.03 -35.76 5.67
CA ARG A 454 7.62 -34.51 6.17
C ARG A 454 8.96 -34.32 5.48
N MET A 455 9.14 -33.20 4.80
CA MET A 455 10.44 -32.87 4.21
C MET A 455 11.45 -32.51 5.32
N ASP A 456 12.46 -33.35 5.54
CA ASP A 456 13.50 -33.12 6.57
C ASP A 456 14.78 -32.52 5.95
N THR A 457 14.76 -31.20 5.77
CA THR A 457 15.90 -30.42 5.23
C THR A 457 16.85 -29.90 6.32
N SER A 458 16.68 -30.36 7.57
CA SER A 458 17.40 -29.84 8.74
C SER A 458 18.78 -30.47 8.97
N ARG A 459 19.10 -31.57 8.26
CA ARG A 459 20.35 -32.33 8.43
C ARG A 459 21.52 -31.67 7.69
N ALA A 460 22.70 -31.66 8.33
CA ALA A 460 23.87 -30.89 7.93
C ALA A 460 24.38 -31.21 6.50
N VAL A 461 24.87 -30.15 5.85
CA VAL A 461 25.63 -30.16 4.57
C VAL A 461 26.64 -31.31 4.57
N GLY A 462 26.42 -32.32 3.73
CA GLY A 462 27.34 -33.44 3.54
C GLY A 462 26.71 -34.83 3.46
N THR A 463 25.43 -34.99 3.80
CA THR A 463 24.65 -36.20 3.51
C THR A 463 23.49 -35.82 2.59
N SER A 464 23.56 -36.18 1.31
CA SER A 464 22.45 -36.01 0.37
C SER A 464 21.25 -36.82 0.88
N SER A 465 20.29 -36.15 1.53
CA SER A 465 19.00 -36.80 1.80
C SER A 465 18.21 -36.79 0.49
N ALA A 466 17.55 -37.91 0.14
CA ALA A 466 16.73 -37.99 -1.07
C ALA A 466 15.63 -36.90 -1.11
N ASP A 467 15.22 -36.41 0.07
CA ASP A 467 14.20 -35.36 0.24
C ASP A 467 14.68 -33.96 -0.19
N GLU A 468 15.99 -33.70 -0.24
CA GLU A 468 16.53 -32.38 -0.60
C GLU A 468 16.46 -32.05 -2.09
N ASP A 469 16.39 -33.07 -2.96
CA ASP A 469 16.35 -32.93 -4.42
C ASP A 469 14.93 -33.18 -5.00
N ILE A 470 13.90 -33.21 -4.15
CA ILE A 470 12.50 -33.39 -4.58
C ILE A 470 11.99 -32.16 -5.33
N PHE A 471 11.51 -32.36 -6.56
CA PHE A 471 10.76 -31.40 -7.34
C PHE A 471 9.28 -31.40 -6.91
N LEU A 472 8.84 -30.33 -6.25
CA LEU A 472 7.54 -30.26 -5.60
C LEU A 472 6.51 -29.50 -6.46
N VAL A 473 5.41 -30.18 -6.75
CA VAL A 473 4.27 -29.66 -7.53
C VAL A 473 3.16 -29.24 -6.57
N PHE A 474 2.80 -27.96 -6.56
CA PHE A 474 1.62 -27.47 -5.87
C PHE A 474 0.38 -27.62 -6.75
N PHE A 475 -0.64 -28.33 -6.28
CA PHE A 475 -1.93 -28.36 -6.97
C PHE A 475 -2.92 -27.36 -6.38
N SER A 476 -3.42 -26.47 -7.23
CA SER A 476 -4.57 -25.63 -6.95
C SER A 476 -5.79 -26.19 -7.67
N TYR A 477 -6.80 -26.65 -6.93
CA TYR A 477 -7.93 -27.37 -7.50
C TYR A 477 -9.18 -27.24 -6.63
N ARG A 478 -10.34 -27.56 -7.22
CA ARG A 478 -11.63 -27.52 -6.55
C ARG A 478 -12.05 -28.91 -6.09
N TRP A 479 -12.67 -28.99 -4.91
CA TRP A 479 -13.31 -30.21 -4.43
C TRP A 479 -14.67 -30.39 -5.14
N ILE A 480 -14.77 -31.39 -6.02
CA ILE A 480 -15.95 -31.58 -6.90
C ILE A 480 -16.93 -32.67 -6.41
N GLY A 481 -16.59 -33.42 -5.36
CA GLY A 481 -17.37 -34.58 -4.91
C GLY A 481 -18.24 -34.36 -3.68
N HIS A 482 -18.98 -33.26 -3.59
CA HIS A 482 -19.87 -32.95 -2.44
C HIS A 482 -19.21 -33.20 -1.06
N ASN A 483 -18.30 -32.31 -0.65
CA ASN A 483 -17.41 -32.45 0.52
C ASN A 483 -16.29 -33.50 0.39
N MET A 484 -16.07 -34.01 -0.83
CA MET A 484 -14.89 -34.81 -1.18
C MET A 484 -14.06 -34.09 -2.24
N PRO A 485 -12.72 -34.29 -2.26
CA PRO A 485 -11.84 -33.66 -3.24
C PRO A 485 -12.16 -34.07 -4.68
N ASP A 486 -12.77 -35.24 -4.87
CA ASP A 486 -13.03 -35.83 -6.18
C ASP A 486 -14.43 -36.44 -6.28
N ASP A 487 -14.94 -36.56 -7.50
CA ASP A 487 -16.23 -37.18 -7.79
C ASP A 487 -16.14 -38.72 -7.81
N GLY A 488 -17.28 -39.38 -7.99
CA GLY A 488 -17.34 -40.85 -8.09
C GLY A 488 -16.64 -41.43 -9.33
N ALA A 489 -16.22 -40.59 -10.28
CA ALA A 489 -15.53 -40.98 -11.50
C ALA A 489 -14.00 -40.78 -11.42
N ASN A 490 -13.48 -40.30 -10.28
CA ASN A 490 -12.07 -39.96 -10.09
C ASN A 490 -11.56 -38.93 -11.11
N THR A 491 -12.39 -37.95 -11.45
CA THR A 491 -12.09 -36.94 -12.46
C THR A 491 -10.87 -36.09 -12.06
N GLN A 492 -10.79 -35.57 -10.83
CA GLN A 492 -9.65 -34.76 -10.39
C GLN A 492 -8.37 -35.59 -10.30
N TYR A 493 -8.44 -36.81 -9.77
CA TYR A 493 -7.30 -37.73 -9.73
C TYR A 493 -6.70 -37.92 -11.12
N SER A 494 -7.55 -38.23 -12.11
CA SER A 494 -7.13 -38.46 -13.48
C SER A 494 -6.51 -37.20 -14.10
N ARG A 495 -7.09 -36.02 -13.84
CA ARG A 495 -6.56 -34.73 -14.30
C ARG A 495 -5.19 -34.41 -13.68
N MET A 496 -5.04 -34.62 -12.37
CA MET A 496 -3.76 -34.43 -11.68
C MET A 496 -2.70 -35.37 -12.24
N LEU A 497 -3.01 -36.66 -12.37
CA LEU A 497 -2.06 -37.66 -12.88
C LEU A 497 -1.57 -37.29 -14.27
N ASN A 498 -2.49 -36.99 -15.20
CA ASN A 498 -2.15 -36.57 -16.55
C ASN A 498 -1.28 -35.30 -16.57
N ALA A 499 -1.57 -34.32 -15.69
CA ALA A 499 -0.80 -33.08 -15.61
C ALA A 499 0.63 -33.31 -15.09
N VAL A 500 0.80 -34.16 -14.07
CA VAL A 500 2.14 -34.52 -13.55
C VAL A 500 2.92 -35.32 -14.58
N GLU A 501 2.30 -36.29 -15.25
CA GLU A 501 2.97 -37.10 -16.30
C GLU A 501 3.43 -36.22 -17.47
N ALA A 502 2.59 -35.28 -17.90
CA ALA A 502 2.96 -34.30 -18.93
C ALA A 502 4.13 -33.41 -18.46
N LEU A 503 4.12 -32.96 -17.21
CA LEU A 503 5.21 -32.17 -16.63
C LEU A 503 6.51 -32.96 -16.57
N ILE A 504 6.48 -34.20 -16.08
CA ILE A 504 7.62 -35.11 -15.99
C ILE A 504 8.25 -35.27 -17.38
N PHE A 505 7.43 -35.55 -18.38
CA PHE A 505 7.88 -35.69 -19.77
C PHE A 505 8.48 -34.39 -20.33
N GLN A 506 7.78 -33.26 -20.19
CA GLN A 506 8.21 -31.97 -20.74
C GLN A 506 9.51 -31.45 -20.13
N ARG A 507 9.71 -31.69 -18.83
CA ARG A 507 10.87 -31.19 -18.06
C ARG A 507 12.00 -32.21 -17.91
N GLY A 508 11.78 -33.46 -18.35
CA GLY A 508 12.77 -34.54 -18.20
C GLY A 508 13.04 -34.91 -16.74
N LEU A 509 12.01 -34.85 -15.89
CA LEU A 509 12.14 -35.18 -14.46
C LEU A 509 12.16 -36.70 -14.25
N THR A 510 12.69 -37.15 -13.12
CA THR A 510 12.60 -38.57 -12.71
C THR A 510 11.45 -38.72 -11.72
N ALA A 511 10.55 -39.68 -11.97
CA ALA A 511 9.33 -39.89 -11.17
C ALA A 511 9.59 -40.02 -9.66
N GLU A 512 10.69 -40.69 -9.27
CA GLU A 512 11.09 -40.88 -7.87
C GLU A 512 11.45 -39.57 -7.14
N HIS A 513 11.78 -38.52 -7.89
CA HIS A 513 12.12 -37.19 -7.38
C HIS A 513 10.97 -36.19 -7.51
N VAL A 514 9.75 -36.63 -7.82
CA VAL A 514 8.59 -35.73 -7.90
C VAL A 514 7.70 -35.91 -6.67
N GLY A 515 7.42 -34.80 -6.00
CA GLY A 515 6.50 -34.72 -4.87
C GLY A 515 5.29 -33.86 -5.22
N LEU A 516 4.14 -34.16 -4.62
CA LEU A 516 2.89 -33.43 -4.81
C LEU A 516 2.44 -32.80 -3.49
N TRP A 517 2.21 -31.49 -3.49
CA TRP A 517 1.53 -30.81 -2.40
C TRP A 517 0.03 -30.76 -2.72
N LEU A 518 -0.77 -31.41 -1.87
CA LEU A 518 -2.22 -31.52 -1.99
C LEU A 518 -2.85 -31.07 -0.67
N ASP A 519 -3.76 -30.11 -0.68
CA ASP A 519 -4.43 -29.61 0.54
C ASP A 519 -5.04 -30.75 1.40
N ILE A 520 -5.71 -31.71 0.77
CA ILE A 520 -6.34 -32.86 1.42
C ILE A 520 -5.36 -33.76 2.19
N ALA A 521 -4.11 -33.85 1.72
CA ALA A 521 -3.11 -34.77 2.28
C ALA A 521 -2.04 -34.05 3.12
N CYS A 522 -1.71 -32.82 2.76
CA CYS A 522 -0.64 -32.03 3.36
C CYS A 522 -1.16 -31.10 4.48
N ILE A 523 -2.48 -30.93 4.60
CA ILE A 523 -3.14 -30.25 5.73
C ILE A 523 -3.97 -31.30 6.47
N ASP A 524 -3.87 -31.34 7.80
CA ASP A 524 -4.71 -32.19 8.65
C ASP A 524 -6.19 -31.82 8.46
N GLN A 525 -7.04 -32.78 8.10
CA GLN A 525 -8.46 -32.50 7.84
C GLN A 525 -9.36 -32.81 9.05
N GLU A 526 -8.84 -33.54 10.04
CA GLU A 526 -9.61 -34.05 11.18
C GLU A 526 -9.41 -33.19 12.42
N ASP A 527 -8.15 -32.94 12.80
CA ASP A 527 -7.85 -32.13 13.98
C ASP A 527 -7.95 -30.64 13.64
N VAL A 528 -8.86 -29.93 14.33
CA VAL A 528 -9.16 -28.52 14.04
C VAL A 528 -7.93 -27.64 14.20
N GLU A 529 -7.18 -27.80 15.29
CA GLU A 529 -6.00 -26.96 15.54
C GLU A 529 -4.90 -27.20 14.49
N SER A 530 -4.64 -28.46 14.14
CA SER A 530 -3.67 -28.84 13.11
C SER A 530 -4.09 -28.39 11.72
N ARG A 531 -5.39 -28.52 11.40
CA ARG A 531 -5.96 -28.03 10.14
C ARG A 531 -5.71 -26.55 9.97
N GLU A 532 -6.05 -25.76 10.99
CA GLU A 532 -5.90 -24.33 10.92
C GLU A 532 -4.42 -23.93 10.85
N ARG A 533 -3.48 -24.63 11.52
CA ARG A 533 -2.03 -24.36 11.36
C ARG A 533 -1.56 -24.66 9.94
N GLY A 534 -2.05 -25.73 9.33
CA GLY A 534 -1.76 -26.06 7.93
C GLY A 534 -2.31 -25.00 6.97
N ILE A 535 -3.54 -24.53 7.20
CA ILE A 535 -4.14 -23.40 6.45
C ILE A 535 -3.30 -22.14 6.63
N ASP A 536 -2.94 -21.81 7.87
CA ASP A 536 -2.10 -20.65 8.18
C ASP A 536 -0.71 -20.77 7.56
N SER A 537 -0.25 -21.94 7.12
CA SER A 537 1.06 -22.17 6.49
C SER A 537 1.01 -22.17 4.96
N LEU A 538 -0.18 -22.08 4.36
CA LEU A 538 -0.40 -22.27 2.93
C LEU A 538 0.44 -21.33 2.06
N PRO A 539 0.50 -20.01 2.30
CA PRO A 539 1.44 -19.12 1.60
C PRO A 539 2.90 -19.59 1.66
N MET A 540 3.36 -20.14 2.78
CA MET A 540 4.72 -20.66 2.90
C MET A 540 4.91 -21.97 2.15
N ALA A 541 3.89 -22.83 2.12
CA ALA A 541 3.92 -24.05 1.30
C ALA A 541 4.06 -23.71 -0.18
N VAL A 542 3.27 -22.76 -0.69
CA VAL A 542 3.33 -22.30 -2.09
C VAL A 542 4.72 -21.77 -2.44
N LEU A 543 5.33 -20.94 -1.60
CA LEU A 543 6.67 -20.39 -1.83
C LEU A 543 7.78 -21.45 -1.85
N GLN A 544 7.52 -22.64 -1.29
CA GLN A 544 8.46 -23.74 -1.23
C GLN A 544 8.24 -24.77 -2.36
N CYS A 545 7.27 -24.56 -3.24
CA CYS A 545 7.02 -25.43 -4.39
C CYS A 545 7.77 -24.95 -5.63
N ASP A 546 8.17 -25.89 -6.49
CA ASP A 546 8.92 -25.60 -7.72
C ASP A 546 8.00 -25.14 -8.85
N VAL A 547 6.76 -25.64 -8.85
CA VAL A 547 5.74 -25.31 -9.84
C VAL A 547 4.37 -25.36 -9.20
N MET A 548 3.45 -24.56 -9.73
CA MET A 548 2.03 -24.63 -9.42
C MET A 548 1.26 -25.07 -10.65
N ILE A 549 0.36 -26.04 -10.48
CA ILE A 549 -0.60 -26.49 -11.50
C ILE A 549 -2.00 -26.16 -11.01
N SER A 550 -2.73 -25.37 -11.79
CA SER A 550 -4.15 -25.07 -11.57
C SER A 550 -5.01 -26.03 -12.40
N LEU A 551 -5.95 -26.71 -11.75
CA LEU A 551 -6.96 -27.53 -12.45
C LEU A 551 -8.23 -26.73 -12.64
N GLU A 552 -8.31 -26.05 -13.78
CA GLU A 552 -9.38 -25.10 -14.10
C GLU A 552 -10.65 -25.82 -14.57
N ASP A 553 -11.80 -25.44 -14.02
CA ASP A 553 -13.14 -25.77 -14.48
C ASP A 553 -13.98 -24.49 -14.49
N ASP A 554 -15.18 -24.51 -15.08
CA ASP A 554 -16.05 -23.31 -15.20
C ASP A 554 -16.40 -22.67 -13.85
N GLU A 555 -16.25 -23.39 -12.74
CA GLU A 555 -16.51 -22.93 -11.37
C GLU A 555 -15.22 -22.72 -10.55
N TYR A 556 -14.04 -22.99 -11.12
CA TYR A 556 -12.75 -22.90 -10.43
C TYR A 556 -12.49 -21.46 -10.01
N TYR A 557 -12.68 -20.52 -10.94
CA TYR A 557 -12.60 -19.08 -10.71
C TYR A 557 -13.79 -18.52 -9.92
N ASN A 558 -14.70 -19.36 -9.41
CA ASN A 558 -15.75 -18.93 -8.48
C ASN A 558 -15.35 -19.19 -7.02
N ARG A 559 -14.36 -20.07 -6.80
CA ARG A 559 -13.95 -20.54 -5.47
C ARG A 559 -12.46 -20.36 -5.18
N ALA A 560 -11.57 -20.62 -6.15
CA ALA A 560 -10.11 -20.50 -5.99
C ALA A 560 -9.66 -19.03 -5.91
N CYS A 561 -10.30 -18.20 -6.71
CA CYS A 561 -10.61 -16.80 -6.44
C CYS A 561 -12.14 -16.73 -6.51
N ARG A 562 -12.82 -15.84 -5.78
CA ARG A 562 -14.20 -15.48 -6.17
C ARG A 562 -14.14 -14.57 -7.40
N GLU A 563 -13.44 -14.92 -8.48
CA GLU A 563 -13.30 -14.05 -9.64
C GLU A 563 -14.63 -13.78 -10.34
N GLN A 564 -15.60 -14.71 -10.45
CA GLN A 564 -16.90 -14.33 -11.07
C GLN A 564 -17.72 -13.31 -10.27
N HIS A 565 -17.59 -13.25 -8.93
CA HIS A 565 -18.21 -12.17 -8.15
C HIS A 565 -17.27 -10.96 -7.97
N ILE A 566 -15.94 -11.16 -7.89
CA ILE A 566 -14.92 -10.09 -7.82
C ILE A 566 -14.87 -9.32 -9.14
N ASN A 567 -15.26 -9.93 -10.27
CA ASN A 567 -15.29 -9.28 -11.57
C ASN A 567 -16.25 -8.08 -11.62
N ASP A 568 -17.34 -8.13 -10.86
CA ASP A 568 -18.31 -7.04 -10.76
C ASP A 568 -18.17 -6.22 -9.47
N ILE A 569 -17.46 -6.73 -8.46
CA ILE A 569 -17.26 -6.04 -7.18
C ILE A 569 -16.47 -4.75 -7.41
N MET A 570 -17.14 -3.65 -7.05
CA MET A 570 -16.59 -2.32 -6.99
C MET A 570 -16.44 -1.95 -5.51
N ASP A 571 -15.50 -2.63 -4.83
CA ASP A 571 -15.15 -2.36 -3.44
C ASP A 571 -14.24 -1.13 -3.37
N LEU A 572 -14.88 0.03 -3.34
CA LEU A 572 -14.20 1.32 -3.39
C LEU A 572 -13.97 1.83 -1.97
N ASP A 573 -12.74 1.81 -1.48
CA ASP A 573 -12.46 2.46 -0.20
C ASP A 573 -12.71 3.98 -0.26
N HIS A 574 -12.81 4.61 0.91
CA HIS A 574 -13.02 6.06 1.00
C HIS A 574 -11.92 6.86 0.27
N LYS A 575 -10.68 6.36 0.19
CA LYS A 575 -9.56 7.04 -0.45
C LYS A 575 -9.75 7.06 -1.96
N GLU A 576 -10.08 5.93 -2.58
CA GLU A 576 -10.33 5.81 -4.01
C GLU A 576 -11.55 6.64 -4.45
N ILE A 577 -12.65 6.59 -3.69
CA ILE A 577 -13.82 7.45 -3.95
C ILE A 577 -13.41 8.93 -3.89
N SER A 578 -12.76 9.36 -2.80
CA SER A 578 -12.34 10.75 -2.63
C SER A 578 -11.37 11.21 -3.73
N TYR A 579 -10.48 10.32 -4.15
CA TYR A 579 -9.46 10.55 -5.17
C TYR A 579 -10.09 10.75 -6.55
N VAL A 580 -10.96 9.85 -6.99
CA VAL A 580 -11.62 9.95 -8.30
C VAL A 580 -12.62 11.10 -8.33
N VAL A 581 -13.37 11.33 -7.24
CA VAL A 581 -14.28 12.49 -7.13
C VAL A 581 -13.52 13.81 -7.26
N ALA A 582 -12.35 13.94 -6.63
CA ALA A 582 -11.50 15.13 -6.79
C ALA A 582 -11.04 15.34 -8.24
N GLY A 583 -10.67 14.24 -8.92
CA GLY A 583 -10.20 14.32 -10.29
C GLY A 583 -11.31 14.61 -11.30
N VAL A 584 -12.51 14.05 -11.12
CA VAL A 584 -13.70 14.37 -11.93
C VAL A 584 -14.12 15.82 -11.70
N ALA A 585 -14.14 16.28 -10.46
CA ALA A 585 -14.46 17.66 -10.14
C ALA A 585 -13.49 18.64 -10.83
N THR A 586 -12.20 18.29 -10.86
CA THR A 586 -11.17 19.06 -11.56
C THR A 586 -11.39 19.07 -13.08
N ALA A 587 -11.67 17.91 -13.69
CA ALA A 587 -11.82 17.79 -15.14
C ALA A 587 -13.10 18.46 -15.68
N ALA A 588 -14.21 18.35 -14.95
CA ALA A 588 -15.51 18.91 -15.31
C ALA A 588 -15.79 20.31 -14.71
N ASN A 589 -14.81 20.89 -14.02
CA ASN A 589 -14.92 22.19 -13.33
C ASN A 589 -16.12 22.27 -12.38
N VAL A 590 -16.34 21.20 -11.60
CA VAL A 590 -17.40 21.12 -10.59
C VAL A 590 -17.01 21.96 -9.37
N SER A 591 -17.95 22.72 -8.82
CA SER A 591 -17.74 23.52 -7.62
C SER A 591 -17.41 22.66 -6.38
N GLU A 592 -16.78 23.26 -5.36
CA GLU A 592 -16.46 22.58 -4.11
C GLU A 592 -17.70 21.98 -3.43
N ALA A 593 -18.80 22.73 -3.38
CA ALA A 593 -20.09 22.23 -2.86
C ALA A 593 -20.64 21.05 -3.68
N GLY A 594 -20.49 21.08 -5.01
CA GLY A 594 -20.86 19.97 -5.89
C GLY A 594 -20.01 18.73 -5.63
N ARG A 595 -18.69 18.91 -5.42
CA ARG A 595 -17.74 17.85 -5.07
C ARG A 595 -18.11 17.18 -3.74
N GLU A 596 -18.39 17.97 -2.70
CA GLU A 596 -18.81 17.45 -1.39
C GLU A 596 -20.11 16.64 -1.48
N MET A 597 -21.08 17.12 -2.27
CA MET A 597 -22.34 16.41 -2.47
C MET A 597 -22.16 15.07 -3.19
N ILE A 598 -21.31 15.02 -4.23
CA ILE A 598 -20.96 13.77 -4.92
C ILE A 598 -20.29 12.80 -3.95
N LEU A 599 -19.30 13.27 -3.19
CA LEU A 599 -18.58 12.45 -2.22
C LEU A 599 -19.52 11.89 -1.15
N LYS A 600 -20.39 12.75 -0.60
CA LYS A 600 -21.39 12.35 0.39
C LYS A 600 -22.32 11.26 -0.15
N TRP A 601 -22.87 11.46 -1.35
CA TRP A 601 -23.75 10.46 -1.97
C TRP A 601 -23.05 9.12 -2.17
N MET A 602 -21.80 9.14 -2.66
CA MET A 602 -21.01 7.93 -2.87
C MET A 602 -20.81 7.16 -1.55
N LEU A 603 -20.40 7.85 -0.47
CA LEU A 603 -20.13 7.21 0.82
C LEU A 603 -21.41 6.68 1.51
N GLU A 604 -22.49 7.45 1.50
CA GLU A 604 -23.77 7.01 2.05
C GLU A 604 -24.34 5.81 1.28
N THR A 605 -24.19 5.81 -0.04
CA THR A 605 -24.66 4.72 -0.89
C THR A 605 -23.81 3.47 -0.70
N GLN A 606 -22.48 3.60 -0.55
CA GLN A 606 -21.61 2.49 -0.19
C GLN A 606 -22.07 1.82 1.10
N GLN A 607 -22.34 2.61 2.15
CA GLN A 607 -22.78 2.10 3.44
C GLN A 607 -24.13 1.37 3.33
N LYS A 608 -25.07 1.88 2.53
CA LYS A 608 -26.36 1.23 2.26
C LYS A 608 -26.18 -0.10 1.52
N LEU A 609 -25.32 -0.14 0.52
CA LEU A 609 -25.04 -1.35 -0.28
C LEU A 609 -24.31 -2.42 0.55
N LEU A 610 -23.53 -2.02 1.55
CA LEU A 610 -22.87 -2.91 2.51
C LEU A 610 -23.77 -3.35 3.69
N SER A 611 -25.00 -2.83 3.81
CA SER A 611 -25.91 -3.15 4.91
C SER A 611 -26.81 -4.36 4.55
N PRO A 612 -26.96 -5.37 5.43
CA PRO A 612 -27.70 -6.60 5.11
C PRO A 612 -29.19 -6.32 4.86
N HIS A 613 -29.66 -6.67 3.66
CA HIS A 613 -31.09 -6.69 3.35
C HIS A 613 -31.67 -8.07 3.67
N SER A 614 -32.31 -8.18 4.84
CA SER A 614 -33.19 -9.26 5.34
C SER A 614 -32.58 -10.34 6.27
N PRO A 615 -33.33 -10.82 7.29
CA PRO A 615 -32.80 -11.63 8.40
C PRO A 615 -32.81 -13.15 8.18
N THR A 616 -33.13 -13.63 6.97
CA THR A 616 -33.40 -15.06 6.72
C THR A 616 -32.38 -15.78 5.84
N GLN A 617 -31.30 -15.12 5.40
CA GLN A 617 -30.22 -15.76 4.66
C GLN A 617 -28.87 -15.45 5.33
N GLN A 618 -28.26 -16.49 5.92
CA GLN A 618 -26.86 -16.49 6.37
C GLN A 618 -25.91 -16.55 5.16
N VAL A 619 -25.84 -15.47 4.39
CA VAL A 619 -24.85 -15.30 3.31
C VAL A 619 -23.96 -14.11 3.70
N PRO A 620 -22.63 -14.18 3.54
CA PRO A 620 -21.74 -13.05 3.82
C PRO A 620 -22.15 -11.83 2.99
N VAL A 621 -22.03 -10.62 3.56
CA VAL A 621 -22.27 -9.34 2.85
C VAL A 621 -21.43 -9.33 1.57
N GLU A 622 -22.10 -9.35 0.41
CA GLU A 622 -21.44 -9.24 -0.89
C GLU A 622 -21.01 -7.78 -1.11
N SER A 623 -19.74 -7.55 -1.49
CA SER A 623 -19.25 -6.21 -1.82
C SER A 623 -20.05 -5.61 -3.01
N PRO A 624 -20.25 -4.29 -3.07
CA PRO A 624 -21.18 -3.68 -4.03
C PRO A 624 -20.74 -3.84 -5.48
N THR A 625 -21.65 -4.21 -6.40
CA THR A 625 -21.33 -4.34 -7.84
C THR A 625 -21.55 -3.05 -8.63
N LEU A 626 -20.91 -2.87 -9.79
CA LEU A 626 -21.19 -1.72 -10.69
C LEU A 626 -22.70 -1.61 -11.00
N GLN A 627 -23.37 -2.74 -11.23
CA GLN A 627 -24.81 -2.77 -11.46
C GLN A 627 -25.60 -2.32 -10.22
N GLY A 628 -25.19 -2.73 -9.02
CA GLY A 628 -25.79 -2.27 -7.76
C GLY A 628 -25.66 -0.76 -7.56
N TRP A 629 -24.49 -0.20 -7.87
CA TRP A 629 -24.26 1.25 -7.85
C TRP A 629 -25.10 2.01 -8.88
N CYS A 630 -25.20 1.50 -10.11
CA CYS A 630 -26.04 2.07 -11.16
C CYS A 630 -27.53 2.03 -10.77
N ALA A 631 -27.99 0.94 -10.16
CA ALA A 631 -29.36 0.81 -9.67
C ALA A 631 -29.65 1.82 -8.54
N ALA A 632 -28.73 2.03 -7.61
CA ALA A 632 -28.85 3.06 -6.57
C ALA A 632 -28.90 4.47 -7.16
N LEU A 633 -28.04 4.78 -8.16
CA LEU A 633 -28.05 6.06 -8.86
C LEU A 633 -29.38 6.31 -9.60
N ALA A 634 -29.96 5.26 -10.19
CA ALA A 634 -31.27 5.33 -10.84
C ALA A 634 -32.41 5.53 -9.83
N ALA A 635 -32.34 4.90 -8.65
CA ALA A 635 -33.34 5.08 -7.59
C ALA A 635 -33.36 6.52 -7.05
N ASP A 636 -32.20 7.16 -6.93
CA ASP A 636 -32.05 8.52 -6.42
C ASP A 636 -32.17 9.62 -7.51
N GLN A 637 -32.62 9.26 -8.72
CA GLN A 637 -32.67 10.17 -9.87
C GLN A 637 -33.45 11.47 -9.59
N ALA A 638 -34.50 11.41 -8.78
CA ALA A 638 -35.34 12.56 -8.40
C ALA A 638 -34.69 13.48 -7.34
N LEU A 639 -33.71 12.97 -6.58
CA LEU A 639 -33.03 13.69 -5.51
C LEU A 639 -31.77 14.42 -5.99
N LEU A 640 -31.21 14.00 -7.13
CA LEU A 640 -29.97 14.51 -7.67
C LEU A 640 -30.19 15.41 -8.89
N SER A 641 -29.49 16.54 -8.91
CA SER A 641 -29.41 17.39 -10.11
C SER A 641 -28.83 16.59 -11.30
N LEU A 642 -29.18 16.99 -12.52
CA LEU A 642 -28.68 16.34 -13.73
C LEU A 642 -27.14 16.34 -13.80
N SER A 643 -26.50 17.47 -13.49
CA SER A 643 -25.04 17.60 -13.45
C SER A 643 -24.39 16.68 -12.41
N THR A 644 -24.97 16.60 -11.20
CA THR A 644 -24.47 15.74 -10.11
C THR A 644 -24.59 14.27 -10.49
N ARG A 645 -25.71 13.87 -11.09
CA ARG A 645 -25.93 12.49 -11.54
C ARG A 645 -24.93 12.07 -12.59
N CYS A 646 -24.66 12.93 -13.57
CA CYS A 646 -23.65 12.69 -14.59
C CYS A 646 -22.23 12.63 -14.01
N ALA A 647 -21.91 13.49 -13.04
CA ALA A 647 -20.63 13.44 -12.35
C ALA A 647 -20.46 12.14 -11.54
N ILE A 648 -21.50 11.69 -10.84
CA ILE A 648 -21.50 10.40 -10.13
C ILE A 648 -21.32 9.25 -11.12
N GLY A 649 -22.11 9.21 -12.20
CA GLY A 649 -21.97 8.18 -13.24
C GLY A 649 -20.56 8.12 -13.82
N LEU A 650 -19.95 9.28 -14.06
CA LEU A 650 -18.57 9.37 -14.52
C LEU A 650 -17.56 8.84 -13.48
N VAL A 651 -17.76 9.15 -12.19
CA VAL A 651 -16.96 8.59 -11.10
C VAL A 651 -17.07 7.07 -11.05
N LEU A 652 -18.29 6.52 -11.14
CA LEU A 652 -18.52 5.07 -11.14
C LEU A 652 -17.80 4.38 -12.31
N ALA A 653 -17.94 4.89 -13.53
CA ALA A 653 -17.28 4.34 -14.71
C ALA A 653 -15.74 4.33 -14.57
N ILE A 654 -15.18 5.41 -14.05
CA ILE A 654 -13.73 5.56 -13.88
C ILE A 654 -13.22 4.66 -12.76
N CYS A 655 -13.91 4.61 -11.63
CA CYS A 655 -13.57 3.70 -10.53
C CYS A 655 -13.57 2.23 -11.00
N PHE A 656 -14.58 1.83 -11.76
CA PHE A 656 -14.69 0.47 -12.30
C PHE A 656 -13.53 0.15 -13.26
N LEU A 657 -13.32 0.97 -14.30
CA LEU A 657 -12.25 0.72 -15.29
C LEU A 657 -10.85 0.84 -14.67
N ARG A 658 -10.67 1.68 -13.65
CA ARG A 658 -9.41 1.75 -12.89
C ARG A 658 -9.16 0.47 -12.09
N THR A 659 -10.20 -0.08 -11.47
CA THR A 659 -10.13 -1.37 -10.76
C THR A 659 -9.76 -2.49 -11.75
N LYS A 660 -10.44 -2.58 -12.90
CA LYS A 660 -10.10 -3.52 -13.98
C LYS A 660 -8.68 -3.31 -14.54
N SER A 661 -8.23 -2.06 -14.63
CA SER A 661 -6.88 -1.75 -15.10
C SER A 661 -5.80 -2.30 -14.17
N ARG A 662 -6.06 -2.29 -12.85
CA ARG A 662 -5.15 -2.78 -11.78
C ARG A 662 -5.29 -4.27 -11.51
N GLY A 663 -6.41 -4.86 -11.87
CA GLY A 663 -6.65 -6.30 -11.81
C GLY A 663 -5.92 -7.08 -12.90
N THR A 664 -5.99 -8.40 -12.77
CA THR A 664 -5.43 -9.39 -13.71
C THR A 664 -6.29 -9.60 -14.95
N LEU A 665 -7.58 -9.29 -14.87
CA LEU A 665 -8.58 -9.56 -15.93
C LEU A 665 -8.99 -8.27 -16.68
N PRO A 666 -9.07 -8.30 -18.03
CA PRO A 666 -9.56 -7.17 -18.82
C PRO A 666 -11.06 -6.95 -18.64
N ALA A 667 -11.55 -5.75 -18.97
CA ALA A 667 -12.98 -5.47 -19.03
C ALA A 667 -13.63 -6.20 -20.21
N THR A 668 -14.79 -6.80 -19.99
CA THR A 668 -15.58 -7.47 -21.05
C THR A 668 -16.27 -6.44 -21.96
N PRO A 669 -16.69 -6.82 -23.18
CA PRO A 669 -17.45 -5.92 -24.07
C PRO A 669 -18.73 -5.36 -23.45
N ALA A 670 -19.42 -6.15 -22.62
CA ALA A 670 -20.65 -5.73 -21.93
C ALA A 670 -20.35 -4.68 -20.85
N GLU A 671 -19.33 -4.92 -20.02
CA GLU A 671 -18.86 -3.97 -19.01
C GLU A 671 -18.34 -2.67 -19.65
N LEU A 672 -17.60 -2.77 -20.76
CA LEU A 672 -17.14 -1.61 -21.51
C LEU A 672 -18.32 -0.82 -22.09
N SER A 673 -19.36 -1.50 -22.55
CA SER A 673 -20.58 -0.85 -23.04
C SER A 673 -21.33 -0.12 -21.92
N GLN A 674 -21.44 -0.73 -20.74
CA GLN A 674 -22.07 -0.11 -19.57
C GLN A 674 -21.27 1.11 -19.05
N THR A 675 -19.95 1.00 -18.96
CA THR A 675 -19.09 2.11 -18.54
C THR A 675 -19.05 3.24 -19.57
N TRP A 676 -19.13 2.89 -20.86
CA TRP A 676 -19.28 3.87 -21.92
C TRP A 676 -20.62 4.59 -21.86
N GLU A 677 -21.74 3.92 -21.55
CA GLU A 677 -23.05 4.55 -21.38
C GLU A 677 -23.02 5.66 -20.31
N LEU A 678 -22.37 5.39 -19.17
CA LEU A 678 -22.15 6.39 -18.11
C LEU A 678 -21.31 7.58 -18.61
N CYS A 679 -20.22 7.31 -19.33
CA CYS A 679 -19.37 8.34 -19.94
C CYS A 679 -20.13 9.17 -20.99
N TYR A 680 -20.92 8.50 -21.84
CA TYR A 680 -21.73 9.09 -22.90
C TYR A 680 -22.74 10.07 -22.33
N HIS A 681 -23.47 9.67 -21.27
CA HIS A 681 -24.42 10.55 -20.59
C HIS A 681 -23.74 11.81 -20.04
N ALA A 682 -22.56 11.68 -19.43
CA ALA A 682 -21.79 12.83 -18.96
C ALA A 682 -21.35 13.75 -20.12
N LEU A 683 -20.82 13.18 -21.21
CA LEU A 683 -20.35 13.93 -22.38
C LEU A 683 -21.49 14.67 -23.09
N VAL A 684 -22.67 14.06 -23.23
CA VAL A 684 -23.83 14.69 -23.88
C VAL A 684 -24.47 15.77 -23.00
N THR A 685 -24.47 15.56 -21.68
CA THR A 685 -25.06 16.49 -20.71
C THR A 685 -24.18 17.70 -20.44
N SER A 686 -22.87 17.58 -20.65
CA SER A 686 -21.89 18.64 -20.41
C SER A 686 -22.22 20.00 -21.03
N GLU A 687 -23.01 20.06 -22.10
CA GLU A 687 -23.38 21.32 -22.76
C GLU A 687 -24.75 21.86 -22.33
N GLN A 688 -25.49 21.09 -21.51
CA GLN A 688 -26.81 21.44 -21.01
C GLN A 688 -26.75 22.24 -19.70
N THR A 689 -25.60 22.21 -19.03
CA THR A 689 -25.42 22.82 -17.70
C THR A 689 -24.10 23.57 -17.61
N SER A 690 -24.10 24.79 -17.07
CA SER A 690 -22.87 25.59 -16.87
C SER A 690 -21.94 25.01 -15.80
N ASP A 691 -22.48 24.23 -14.87
CA ASP A 691 -21.81 23.81 -13.63
C ASP A 691 -21.13 22.44 -13.76
N PHE A 692 -21.13 21.87 -14.97
CA PHE A 692 -20.46 20.62 -15.32
C PHE A 692 -20.07 20.69 -16.81
N LEU A 693 -18.79 20.95 -17.09
CA LEU A 693 -18.32 21.24 -18.44
C LEU A 693 -17.02 20.50 -18.78
N LEU A 694 -17.12 19.56 -19.71
CA LEU A 694 -16.05 18.75 -20.29
C LEU A 694 -15.62 19.37 -21.62
N LYS A 695 -14.38 19.88 -21.68
CA LYS A 695 -13.87 20.60 -22.85
C LYS A 695 -12.89 19.73 -23.65
N PRO A 696 -13.18 19.38 -24.92
CA PRO A 696 -12.22 18.73 -25.77
C PRO A 696 -11.08 19.69 -26.15
N THR A 697 -9.88 19.16 -26.28
CA THR A 697 -8.68 19.85 -26.75
C THR A 697 -8.00 19.04 -27.83
N ARG A 698 -7.35 19.69 -28.81
CA ARG A 698 -6.62 18.96 -29.85
C ARG A 698 -5.25 18.52 -29.34
N SER A 699 -4.87 17.28 -29.62
CA SER A 699 -3.59 16.69 -29.21
C SER A 699 -2.46 17.06 -30.18
N ALA A 700 -1.21 16.86 -29.76
CA ALA A 700 -0.05 17.02 -30.66
C ALA A 700 -0.04 15.95 -31.76
N GLN A 701 -0.68 14.81 -31.51
CA GLN A 701 -0.88 13.71 -32.44
C GLN A 701 -2.10 13.93 -33.34
N GLY A 702 -2.78 15.08 -33.23
CA GLY A 702 -3.86 15.51 -34.12
C GLY A 702 -5.26 15.01 -33.77
N PHE A 703 -5.44 14.19 -32.74
CA PHE A 703 -6.76 13.74 -32.28
C PHE A 703 -7.39 14.70 -31.27
N LEU A 704 -8.69 14.61 -31.02
CA LEU A 704 -9.37 15.36 -29.97
C LEU A 704 -9.37 14.56 -28.68
N ALA A 705 -9.03 15.20 -27.57
CA ALA A 705 -8.97 14.61 -26.24
C ALA A 705 -9.82 15.41 -25.25
N THR A 706 -10.75 14.75 -24.58
CA THR A 706 -11.59 15.33 -23.52
C THR A 706 -11.17 14.74 -22.17
N PRO A 707 -10.65 15.55 -21.22
CA PRO A 707 -10.37 15.06 -19.88
C PRO A 707 -11.67 14.77 -19.14
N LEU A 708 -11.74 13.58 -18.55
CA LEU A 708 -12.88 13.10 -17.76
C LEU A 708 -12.54 13.03 -16.27
N CYS A 709 -11.27 12.79 -15.94
CA CYS A 709 -10.74 12.89 -14.59
C CYS A 709 -9.27 13.28 -14.64
N SER A 710 -8.82 14.17 -13.76
CA SER A 710 -7.43 14.60 -13.66
C SER A 710 -7.04 14.86 -12.22
N VAL A 711 -6.11 14.06 -11.71
CA VAL A 711 -5.53 14.20 -10.37
C VAL A 711 -4.04 14.53 -10.50
N ASN A 712 -3.66 15.65 -9.89
CA ASN A 712 -2.28 16.11 -9.84
C ASN A 712 -1.87 16.27 -8.37
N ILE A 713 -0.72 15.73 -8.01
CA ILE A 713 -0.15 15.84 -6.65
C ILE A 713 1.16 16.61 -6.77
N ASN A 714 1.24 17.79 -6.14
CA ASN A 714 2.44 18.66 -6.15
C ASN A 714 2.98 18.97 -7.56
N GLY A 715 2.09 19.16 -8.54
CA GLY A 715 2.46 19.46 -9.94
C GLY A 715 2.88 18.23 -10.77
N ARG A 716 2.87 17.03 -10.17
CA ARG A 716 3.07 15.75 -10.85
C ARG A 716 1.74 15.14 -11.29
N LEU A 717 1.68 14.61 -12.51
CA LEU A 717 0.56 13.79 -12.96
C LEU A 717 0.50 12.52 -12.11
N ASP A 718 -0.62 12.29 -11.43
CA ASP A 718 -0.83 11.07 -10.66
C ASP A 718 -1.86 10.16 -11.34
N PHE A 719 -2.98 10.72 -11.79
CA PHE A 719 -3.97 9.99 -12.59
C PHE A 719 -4.67 10.89 -13.60
N LEU A 720 -4.89 10.36 -14.79
CA LEU A 720 -5.61 11.06 -15.86
C LEU A 720 -6.43 10.07 -16.67
N PHE A 721 -7.72 10.36 -16.84
CA PHE A 721 -8.64 9.59 -17.65
C PHE A 721 -9.21 10.47 -18.75
N ARG A 722 -9.07 10.07 -20.02
CA ARG A 722 -9.42 10.88 -21.19
C ARG A 722 -10.23 10.09 -22.21
N PHE A 723 -11.19 10.76 -22.82
CA PHE A 723 -11.84 10.30 -24.05
C PHE A 723 -11.07 10.83 -25.26
N HIS A 724 -10.54 9.95 -26.10
CA HIS A 724 -9.81 10.29 -27.32
C HIS A 724 -10.62 9.92 -28.56
N ILE A 725 -10.57 10.78 -29.58
CA ILE A 725 -11.25 10.55 -30.86
C ILE A 725 -10.44 11.11 -32.03
N TRP A 726 -10.21 10.27 -33.02
CA TRP A 726 -9.68 10.59 -34.34
C TRP A 726 -10.85 10.67 -35.31
N LEU A 727 -10.98 11.82 -35.97
CA LEU A 727 -12.02 12.06 -36.96
C LEU A 727 -11.48 11.81 -38.37
N PRO A 728 -12.35 11.48 -39.35
CA PRO A 728 -12.00 11.42 -40.77
C PRO A 728 -11.90 12.84 -41.37
N ASP A 729 -11.33 13.80 -40.64
CA ASP A 729 -11.20 15.21 -40.98
C ASP A 729 -9.83 15.56 -41.58
N SER A 730 -9.00 14.54 -41.86
CA SER A 730 -7.60 14.66 -42.30
C SER A 730 -6.67 15.41 -41.34
N GLN A 731 -7.15 15.85 -40.16
CA GLN A 731 -6.32 16.50 -39.16
C GLN A 731 -5.57 15.41 -38.37
N ARG A 732 -4.26 15.32 -38.59
CA ARG A 732 -3.34 14.37 -37.95
C ARG A 732 -2.14 15.12 -37.37
N GLY A 733 -1.41 14.47 -36.47
CA GLY A 733 -0.21 15.04 -35.85
C GLY A 733 0.85 15.37 -36.88
N VAL A 734 1.70 16.37 -36.59
CA VAL A 734 2.75 16.80 -37.52
C VAL A 734 3.68 15.62 -37.84
N THR A 735 3.87 15.36 -39.13
CA THR A 735 4.73 14.28 -39.61
C THR A 735 6.13 14.37 -38.99
N GLY A 736 6.61 13.25 -38.44
CA GLY A 736 7.91 13.17 -37.75
C GLY A 736 7.90 13.55 -36.27
N TRP A 737 6.76 13.91 -35.67
CA TRP A 737 6.63 14.26 -34.24
C TRP A 737 5.63 13.36 -33.47
N GLN A 738 5.21 12.26 -34.08
CA GLN A 738 4.12 11.42 -33.57
C GLN A 738 4.60 10.33 -32.61
N LEU A 739 5.87 9.94 -32.69
CA LEU A 739 6.49 8.93 -31.84
C LEU A 739 6.78 9.52 -30.46
N HIS A 740 6.20 8.96 -29.41
CA HIS A 740 6.30 9.51 -28.05
C HIS A 740 6.18 8.43 -26.99
N SER A 741 6.55 8.79 -25.76
CA SER A 741 6.32 7.99 -24.56
C SER A 741 5.41 8.72 -23.58
N HIS A 742 5.00 8.01 -22.52
CA HIS A 742 4.14 8.55 -21.47
C HIS A 742 4.85 8.58 -20.11
N GLN A 743 4.60 9.62 -19.32
CA GLN A 743 5.12 9.72 -17.95
C GLN A 743 4.53 8.64 -17.04
N ALA A 744 3.25 8.30 -17.22
CA ALA A 744 2.58 7.25 -16.47
C ALA A 744 2.23 6.08 -17.37
N ALA A 745 2.13 4.88 -16.79
CA ALA A 745 1.63 3.70 -17.49
C ALA A 745 0.22 3.97 -18.02
N ALA A 746 -0.04 3.59 -19.26
CA ALA A 746 -1.27 3.89 -19.95
C ALA A 746 -2.04 2.63 -20.32
N ARG A 747 -3.38 2.71 -20.24
CA ARG A 747 -4.28 1.65 -20.70
C ARG A 747 -5.43 2.24 -21.52
N SER A 748 -5.70 1.59 -22.65
CA SER A 748 -6.70 2.00 -23.65
C SER A 748 -7.85 0.99 -23.68
N TRP A 749 -9.08 1.47 -23.92
CA TRP A 749 -10.26 0.66 -24.21
C TRP A 749 -10.97 1.22 -25.44
N VAL A 750 -10.96 0.46 -26.53
CA VAL A 750 -11.45 0.92 -27.84
C VAL A 750 -12.97 0.90 -27.87
N LEU A 751 -13.55 2.06 -28.16
CA LEU A 751 -15.00 2.25 -28.22
C LEU A 751 -15.56 1.98 -29.62
N ALA A 752 -14.83 2.38 -30.67
CA ALA A 752 -15.22 2.25 -32.07
C ALA A 752 -14.01 2.48 -32.99
N GLY A 753 -14.08 1.93 -34.20
CA GLY A 753 -13.06 2.04 -35.23
C GLY A 753 -11.87 1.09 -35.04
N SER A 754 -10.81 1.30 -35.82
CA SER A 754 -9.58 0.53 -35.71
C SER A 754 -8.34 1.41 -35.82
N ALA A 755 -7.33 1.09 -35.01
CA ALA A 755 -6.00 1.68 -35.05
C ALA A 755 -4.92 0.61 -35.05
N VAL A 756 -3.74 0.98 -35.53
CA VAL A 756 -2.53 0.17 -35.43
C VAL A 756 -1.57 0.86 -34.45
N ASP A 757 -1.17 0.17 -33.39
CA ASP A 757 -0.17 0.66 -32.45
C ASP A 757 1.18 -0.01 -32.73
N ASN A 758 2.20 0.82 -32.92
CA ASN A 758 3.57 0.41 -33.20
C ASN A 758 4.44 0.73 -31.99
N SER A 759 5.11 -0.27 -31.42
CA SER A 759 6.08 -0.09 -30.33
C SER A 759 7.50 0.00 -30.87
N TYR A 760 8.33 0.85 -30.25
CA TYR A 760 9.70 1.10 -30.69
C TYR A 760 10.71 0.87 -29.57
N GLU A 761 11.83 0.28 -29.92
CA GLU A 761 13.04 0.33 -29.12
C GLU A 761 13.83 1.58 -29.49
N VAL A 762 14.16 2.41 -28.49
CA VAL A 762 14.86 3.67 -28.68
C VAL A 762 16.17 3.61 -27.92
N VAL A 763 17.29 3.75 -28.64
CA VAL A 763 18.63 3.73 -28.07
C VAL A 763 19.37 4.99 -28.48
N GLU A 764 20.12 5.58 -27.55
CA GLU A 764 21.00 6.71 -27.84
C GLU A 764 22.05 6.32 -28.89
N SER A 765 22.32 7.22 -29.83
CA SER A 765 23.20 6.96 -30.97
C SER A 765 23.97 8.21 -31.38
N ALA A 766 25.13 8.02 -32.01
CA ALA A 766 25.82 9.11 -32.70
C ALA A 766 24.91 9.75 -33.77
N ARG A 767 25.05 11.06 -33.99
CA ARG A 767 24.17 11.84 -34.87
C ARG A 767 24.05 11.26 -36.28
N GLU A 768 25.13 10.72 -36.82
CA GLU A 768 25.21 10.14 -38.17
C GLU A 768 24.39 8.85 -38.31
N GLN A 769 24.08 8.18 -37.19
CA GLN A 769 23.33 6.93 -37.12
C GLN A 769 21.93 7.13 -36.52
N ALA A 770 21.61 8.36 -36.11
CA ALA A 770 20.37 8.71 -35.46
C ALA A 770 19.23 8.79 -36.48
N THR A 771 18.08 8.29 -36.05
CA THR A 771 16.81 8.42 -36.81
C THR A 771 16.02 9.64 -36.36
N HIS A 772 16.19 10.05 -35.09
CA HIS A 772 15.42 11.10 -34.43
C HIS A 772 16.30 11.86 -33.44
N SER A 773 15.84 13.04 -33.03
CA SER A 773 16.30 13.73 -31.82
C SER A 773 15.24 13.65 -30.73
N GLU A 774 15.67 13.58 -29.48
CA GLU A 774 14.77 13.56 -28.35
C GLU A 774 14.39 14.99 -27.90
N HIS A 775 13.10 15.20 -27.66
CA HIS A 775 12.54 16.44 -27.16
C HIS A 775 11.71 16.20 -25.90
N VAL A 776 11.73 17.17 -24.98
CA VAL A 776 10.87 17.17 -23.80
C VAL A 776 9.69 18.12 -24.00
N PRO A 777 8.47 17.73 -23.61
CA PRO A 777 7.31 18.61 -23.70
C PRO A 777 7.31 19.67 -22.57
N LEU A 778 7.13 20.94 -22.93
CA LEU A 778 6.82 22.05 -22.03
C LEU A 778 5.38 22.55 -22.26
N TRP A 779 4.71 23.00 -21.19
CA TRP A 779 3.29 23.36 -21.21
C TRP A 779 3.02 24.77 -20.69
N ALA A 780 1.98 25.41 -21.25
CA ALA A 780 1.48 26.72 -20.81
C ALA A 780 -0.05 26.67 -20.59
N SER A 781 -0.54 27.41 -19.58
CA SER A 781 -1.97 27.64 -19.34
C SER A 781 -2.40 29.06 -19.69
N ALA A 782 -3.70 29.34 -19.56
CA ALA A 782 -4.24 30.69 -19.69
C ALA A 782 -3.79 31.63 -18.55
N GLU A 783 -3.46 31.09 -17.37
CA GLU A 783 -3.12 31.84 -16.16
C GLU A 783 -1.60 32.03 -15.98
N GLN A 784 -0.79 31.06 -16.40
CA GLN A 784 0.67 31.15 -16.39
C GLN A 784 1.22 31.35 -17.80
N LYS A 785 1.83 32.51 -18.05
CA LYS A 785 2.47 32.85 -19.34
C LYS A 785 3.82 32.14 -19.56
N GLU A 786 4.41 31.55 -18.52
CA GLU A 786 5.71 30.86 -18.59
C GLU A 786 5.55 29.35 -18.83
N LEU A 787 6.44 28.79 -19.65
CA LEU A 787 6.47 27.37 -20.01
C LEU A 787 7.04 26.53 -18.86
N THR A 788 6.29 25.55 -18.35
CA THR A 788 6.73 24.70 -17.24
C THR A 788 6.72 23.21 -17.61
N ARG A 789 7.49 22.40 -16.86
CA ARG A 789 7.44 20.93 -16.88
C ARG A 789 6.33 20.35 -15.99
N SER A 790 5.52 21.18 -15.33
CA SER A 790 4.44 20.71 -14.46
C SER A 790 3.19 20.35 -15.27
N TYR A 791 2.53 19.24 -14.94
CA TYR A 791 1.31 18.84 -15.61
C TYR A 791 0.16 19.79 -15.22
N GLN A 792 -0.57 20.32 -16.21
CA GLN A 792 -1.81 21.10 -16.01
C GLN A 792 -2.99 20.52 -16.82
N THR A 793 -4.19 20.55 -16.26
CA THR A 793 -5.38 19.87 -16.85
C THR A 793 -5.98 20.61 -18.04
N HIS A 794 -6.01 21.95 -18.01
CA HIS A 794 -6.52 22.79 -19.09
C HIS A 794 -5.38 23.58 -19.75
N ARG A 795 -4.79 23.05 -20.83
CA ARG A 795 -3.65 23.66 -21.54
C ARG A 795 -4.09 24.38 -22.81
N THR A 796 -3.44 25.49 -23.12
CA THR A 796 -3.68 26.28 -24.33
C THR A 796 -2.65 25.99 -25.43
N SER A 797 -1.42 25.62 -25.07
CA SER A 797 -0.37 25.22 -26.03
C SER A 797 0.67 24.28 -25.40
N SER A 798 1.45 23.60 -26.23
CA SER A 798 2.62 22.82 -25.80
C SER A 798 3.80 23.04 -26.74
N LYS A 799 5.01 23.12 -26.20
CA LYS A 799 6.26 23.25 -26.95
C LYS A 799 7.16 22.05 -26.70
N ALA A 800 7.55 21.32 -27.73
CA ALA A 800 8.59 20.30 -27.64
C ALA A 800 9.96 21.00 -27.77
N VAL A 801 10.81 20.87 -26.74
CA VAL A 801 12.13 21.50 -26.67
C VAL A 801 13.21 20.46 -26.79
N GLY A 802 14.18 20.69 -27.68
CA GLY A 802 15.30 19.76 -27.92
C GLY A 802 16.14 19.53 -26.68
N THR A 803 16.45 18.26 -26.39
CA THR A 803 17.35 17.85 -25.29
C THR A 803 18.82 17.83 -25.72
N GLY A 804 19.09 17.81 -27.03
CA GLY A 804 20.43 17.59 -27.59
C GLY A 804 20.81 16.10 -27.71
N ILE A 805 19.94 15.18 -27.31
CA ILE A 805 20.15 13.73 -27.40
C ILE A 805 19.67 13.22 -28.76
N TYR A 806 20.51 12.40 -29.40
CA TYR A 806 20.23 11.77 -30.69
C TYR A 806 19.95 10.29 -30.49
N VAL A 807 18.89 9.78 -31.12
CA VAL A 807 18.43 8.42 -30.89
C VAL A 807 18.12 7.67 -32.18
N LYS A 808 18.34 6.35 -32.12
CA LYS A 808 17.89 5.39 -33.12
C LYS A 808 16.65 4.68 -32.61
N ALA A 809 15.52 4.92 -33.25
CA ALA A 809 14.26 4.24 -33.01
C ALA A 809 14.10 3.09 -33.99
N SER A 810 13.92 1.87 -33.48
CA SER A 810 13.73 0.65 -34.26
C SER A 810 12.37 0.05 -33.92
N LEU A 811 11.57 -0.27 -34.94
CA LEU A 811 10.25 -0.89 -34.74
C LEU A 811 10.42 -2.25 -34.06
N ARG A 812 9.71 -2.46 -32.95
CA ARG A 812 9.77 -3.68 -32.14
C ARG A 812 8.56 -4.57 -32.38
N SER A 813 7.35 -4.00 -32.35
CA SER A 813 6.12 -4.75 -32.60
C SER A 813 5.03 -3.85 -33.18
N THR A 814 4.09 -4.48 -33.88
CA THR A 814 2.91 -3.83 -34.44
C THR A 814 1.68 -4.64 -34.05
N ALA A 815 0.66 -3.99 -33.51
CA ALA A 815 -0.60 -4.63 -33.13
C ALA A 815 -1.80 -3.80 -33.63
N ARG A 816 -2.85 -4.47 -34.08
CA ARG A 816 -4.09 -3.83 -34.51
C ARG A 816 -5.15 -3.98 -33.43
N TYR A 817 -5.81 -2.89 -33.08
CA TYR A 817 -6.88 -2.87 -32.09
C TYR A 817 -8.16 -2.33 -32.74
N GLY A 818 -9.25 -3.08 -32.59
CA GLY A 818 -10.60 -2.70 -33.01
C GLY A 818 -11.50 -2.51 -31.80
N ARG A 819 -12.80 -2.26 -32.04
CA ARG A 819 -13.83 -2.14 -30.99
C ARG A 819 -13.73 -3.26 -29.94
N ASP A 820 -13.95 -2.88 -28.68
CA ASP A 820 -13.92 -3.71 -27.47
C ASP A 820 -12.52 -4.27 -27.10
N ALA A 821 -11.49 -4.01 -27.90
CA ALA A 821 -10.11 -4.34 -27.54
C ALA A 821 -9.58 -3.42 -26.42
N SER A 822 -8.65 -3.96 -25.62
CA SER A 822 -7.87 -3.20 -24.62
C SER A 822 -6.39 -3.50 -24.77
N TYR A 823 -5.55 -2.49 -24.55
CA TYR A 823 -4.10 -2.64 -24.59
C TYR A 823 -3.40 -1.69 -23.62
N VAL A 824 -2.16 -2.04 -23.25
CA VAL A 824 -1.34 -1.33 -22.27
C VAL A 824 -0.06 -0.81 -22.91
N ILE A 825 0.32 0.41 -22.57
CA ILE A 825 1.60 1.02 -22.92
C ILE A 825 2.33 1.33 -21.62
N PRO A 826 3.44 0.63 -21.32
CA PRO A 826 4.20 0.88 -20.09
C PRO A 826 4.76 2.31 -20.05
N ALA A 827 4.97 2.84 -18.83
CA ALA A 827 5.59 4.15 -18.65
C ALA A 827 6.97 4.22 -19.35
N GLY A 828 7.24 5.32 -20.03
CA GLY A 828 8.49 5.53 -20.78
C GLY A 828 8.65 4.72 -22.06
N SER A 829 7.72 3.81 -22.40
CA SER A 829 7.80 3.06 -23.65
C SER A 829 7.40 3.94 -24.84
N TYR A 830 8.24 3.98 -25.87
CA TYR A 830 7.94 4.74 -27.09
C TYR A 830 6.99 3.97 -27.99
N HIS A 831 5.93 4.64 -28.41
CA HIS A 831 4.93 4.07 -29.31
C HIS A 831 4.34 5.11 -30.27
N LEU A 832 3.69 4.60 -31.32
CA LEU A 832 2.99 5.38 -32.33
C LEU A 832 1.67 4.68 -32.67
N THR A 833 0.56 5.34 -32.33
CA THR A 833 -0.78 4.91 -32.78
C THR A 833 -1.09 5.54 -34.14
N GLU A 834 -1.23 4.70 -35.16
CA GLU A 834 -1.58 5.07 -36.52
C GLU A 834 -3.05 4.81 -36.80
N VAL A 835 -3.74 5.85 -37.26
CA VAL A 835 -5.12 5.80 -37.74
C VAL A 835 -5.13 6.36 -39.17
N PRO A 836 -5.70 5.64 -40.16
CA PRO A 836 -5.80 6.14 -41.54
C PRO A 836 -6.36 7.57 -41.60
N HIS A 837 -5.96 8.35 -42.59
CA HIS A 837 -6.36 9.78 -42.70
C HIS A 837 -7.88 9.96 -42.84
N ASP A 838 -8.55 9.00 -43.46
CA ASP A 838 -10.00 8.85 -43.61
C ASP A 838 -10.63 7.93 -42.56
N GLY A 839 -9.83 7.40 -41.63
CA GLY A 839 -10.25 6.50 -40.57
C GLY A 839 -10.87 7.23 -39.37
N PHE A 840 -11.83 6.55 -38.74
CA PHE A 840 -12.42 6.91 -37.45
C PHE A 840 -11.87 5.98 -36.37
N TYR A 841 -11.52 6.51 -35.21
CA TYR A 841 -11.07 5.72 -34.06
C TYR A 841 -11.38 6.46 -32.75
N ALA A 842 -11.97 5.78 -31.79
CA ALA A 842 -12.32 6.36 -30.49
C ALA A 842 -11.96 5.40 -29.35
N THR A 843 -11.41 5.94 -28.27
CA THR A 843 -10.97 5.15 -27.11
C THR A 843 -11.09 5.91 -25.80
N LEU A 844 -11.35 5.19 -24.71
CA LEU A 844 -11.09 5.66 -23.35
C LEU A 844 -9.65 5.34 -22.97
N PHE A 845 -8.93 6.32 -22.45
CA PHE A 845 -7.50 6.22 -22.21
C PHE A 845 -7.17 6.67 -20.80
N SER A 846 -6.66 5.73 -20.00
CA SER A 846 -6.17 5.99 -18.64
C SER A 846 -4.65 6.14 -18.61
N PHE A 847 -4.17 6.98 -17.72
CA PHE A 847 -2.77 7.17 -17.37
C PHE A 847 -2.69 7.09 -15.83
N ASP A 848 -2.07 6.05 -15.28
CA ASP A 848 -2.01 5.79 -13.84
C ASP A 848 -0.56 5.69 -13.37
N ALA A 849 -0.09 6.70 -12.63
CA ALA A 849 1.29 6.74 -12.14
C ALA A 849 1.58 5.65 -11.11
N GLN A 850 0.55 5.07 -10.49
CA GLN A 850 0.71 3.98 -9.53
C GLN A 850 1.04 2.64 -10.22
N GLN A 851 0.76 2.50 -11.51
CA GLN A 851 1.17 1.33 -12.32
C GLN A 851 2.55 1.48 -12.98
N GLY A 852 3.21 2.61 -12.75
CA GLY A 852 4.51 2.93 -13.33
C GLY A 852 4.58 4.41 -13.66
N TYR A 853 5.69 5.03 -13.28
CA TYR A 853 5.93 6.44 -13.53
C TYR A 853 7.40 6.70 -13.89
N ILE A 854 7.62 7.50 -14.93
CA ILE A 854 8.91 8.08 -15.29
C ILE A 854 8.76 9.60 -15.37
N ALA A 855 9.71 10.33 -14.79
CA ALA A 855 9.66 11.79 -14.75
C ALA A 855 9.81 12.40 -16.15
N ASP A 856 10.75 11.87 -16.93
CA ASP A 856 11.10 12.36 -18.26
C ASP A 856 10.56 11.40 -19.32
N ALA A 857 9.41 11.75 -19.90
CA ALA A 857 8.84 11.07 -21.05
C ALA A 857 9.06 11.91 -22.31
N GLY A 858 9.93 11.43 -23.19
CA GLY A 858 10.34 12.11 -24.40
C GLY A 858 9.34 11.99 -25.56
N ILE A 859 9.41 12.96 -26.47
CA ILE A 859 8.84 12.96 -27.81
C ILE A 859 9.99 12.91 -28.80
N LEU A 860 9.90 12.05 -29.82
CA LEU A 860 10.92 11.97 -30.85
C LEU A 860 10.55 12.86 -32.04
N GLY A 861 11.49 13.74 -32.39
CA GLY A 861 11.39 14.67 -33.51
C GLY A 861 12.44 14.35 -34.59
N PRO A 862 12.39 15.04 -35.75
CA PRO A 862 13.41 14.90 -36.79
C PRO A 862 14.80 15.29 -36.27
N VAL A 863 15.87 14.61 -36.72
CA VAL A 863 17.28 14.84 -36.27
C VAL A 863 17.72 16.31 -36.30
N ASP A 864 17.26 17.08 -37.28
CA ASP A 864 17.56 18.51 -37.44
C ASP A 864 16.43 19.44 -36.95
N GLY A 865 15.42 18.89 -36.26
CA GLY A 865 14.28 19.61 -35.72
C GLY A 865 14.70 20.48 -34.53
N LYS A 866 14.47 21.80 -34.63
CA LYS A 866 14.84 22.74 -33.55
C LYS A 866 13.85 22.68 -32.39
N ASP A 867 12.59 23.06 -32.62
CA ASP A 867 11.49 23.05 -31.65
C ASP A 867 10.17 22.87 -32.41
N SER A 868 9.13 22.34 -31.76
CA SER A 868 7.77 22.24 -32.33
C SER A 868 6.74 22.82 -31.37
N VAL A 869 5.96 23.80 -31.83
CA VAL A 869 4.86 24.41 -31.06
C VAL A 869 3.53 23.87 -31.61
N GLN A 870 2.72 23.30 -30.72
CA GLN A 870 1.42 22.73 -31.06
C GLN A 870 0.30 23.55 -30.44
N ASN A 871 -0.60 24.07 -31.28
CA ASN A 871 -1.82 24.74 -30.84
C ASN A 871 -2.86 23.68 -30.45
N ARG A 872 -3.40 23.79 -29.23
CA ARG A 872 -4.35 22.82 -28.66
C ARG A 872 -5.82 23.17 -28.91
N TYR A 873 -6.08 24.19 -29.74
CA TYR A 873 -7.44 24.63 -30.09
C TYR A 873 -8.25 23.50 -30.74
N SER A 874 -9.43 23.24 -30.20
CA SER A 874 -10.31 22.15 -30.66
C SER A 874 -11.15 22.50 -31.88
N GLY A 875 -11.05 23.71 -32.45
CA GLY A 875 -11.90 24.11 -33.57
C GLY A 875 -13.35 24.42 -33.17
N GLY A 876 -13.64 24.54 -31.88
CA GLY A 876 -15.02 24.70 -31.37
C GLY A 876 -15.81 23.38 -31.27
N SER A 877 -15.17 22.22 -31.47
CA SER A 877 -15.80 20.91 -31.26
C SER A 877 -16.32 20.79 -29.82
N LYS A 878 -17.50 20.19 -29.68
CA LYS A 878 -18.16 19.95 -28.39
C LYS A 878 -18.07 18.48 -28.00
N ALA A 879 -17.93 18.22 -26.70
CA ALA A 879 -17.90 16.85 -26.16
C ALA A 879 -19.14 16.02 -26.56
N CYS A 880 -20.32 16.65 -26.56
CA CYS A 880 -21.58 15.99 -26.91
C CYS A 880 -21.66 15.53 -28.37
N ASP A 881 -21.13 16.32 -29.31
CA ASP A 881 -21.14 15.97 -30.74
C ASP A 881 -20.16 14.83 -31.01
N LEU A 882 -18.99 14.86 -30.37
CA LEU A 882 -18.01 13.77 -30.45
C LEU A 882 -18.56 12.46 -29.89
N ALA A 883 -19.26 12.50 -28.75
CA ALA A 883 -19.87 11.31 -28.16
C ALA A 883 -20.98 10.71 -29.07
N ARG A 884 -21.80 11.54 -29.70
CA ARG A 884 -22.83 11.07 -30.66
C ARG A 884 -22.25 10.44 -31.92
N LEU A 885 -21.09 10.91 -32.38
CA LEU A 885 -20.37 10.29 -33.49
C LEU A 885 -19.91 8.87 -33.13
N VAL A 886 -19.41 8.67 -31.90
CA VAL A 886 -19.04 7.33 -31.41
C VAL A 886 -20.25 6.40 -31.35
N GLU A 887 -21.40 6.86 -30.84
CA GLU A 887 -22.63 6.04 -30.85
C GLU A 887 -23.07 5.65 -32.25
N THR A 888 -23.00 6.60 -33.19
CA THR A 888 -23.34 6.33 -34.59
C THR A 888 -22.40 5.27 -35.19
N ALA A 889 -21.10 5.36 -34.90
CA ALA A 889 -20.12 4.38 -35.35
C ALA A 889 -20.34 2.99 -34.69
N ARG A 890 -20.61 2.94 -33.39
CA ARG A 890 -20.92 1.70 -32.65
C ARG A 890 -22.17 1.01 -33.18
N GLY A 891 -23.17 1.77 -33.66
CA GLY A 891 -24.37 1.19 -34.29
C GLY A 891 -24.16 0.66 -35.72
N GLN A 892 -23.05 0.99 -36.37
CA GLN A 892 -22.73 0.59 -37.75
C GLN A 892 -21.67 -0.51 -37.84
N GLU A 893 -20.91 -0.75 -36.76
CA GLU A 893 -19.91 -1.82 -36.67
C GLU A 893 -20.53 -3.12 -36.13
N PRO A 894 -20.31 -4.27 -36.79
CA PRO A 894 -20.72 -5.56 -36.23
C PRO A 894 -19.97 -5.85 -34.92
N GLU A 895 -20.67 -6.39 -33.90
CA GLU A 895 -20.03 -6.95 -32.71
C GLU A 895 -19.07 -8.06 -33.16
N MET A 896 -17.78 -7.96 -32.81
CA MET A 896 -16.84 -9.03 -33.11
C MET A 896 -17.16 -10.23 -32.22
N LEU A 897 -17.79 -11.25 -32.80
CA LEU A 897 -17.75 -12.61 -32.27
C LEU A 897 -16.31 -13.11 -32.45
N ASP A 898 -15.71 -13.60 -31.36
CA ASP A 898 -14.35 -14.12 -31.29
C ASP A 898 -14.06 -15.15 -32.40
N ASP A 899 -13.33 -14.73 -33.44
CA ASP A 899 -12.54 -15.62 -34.29
C ASP A 899 -11.07 -15.47 -33.86
N ILE A 900 -10.64 -16.30 -32.91
CA ILE A 900 -9.22 -16.51 -32.60
C ILE A 900 -8.91 -17.99 -32.88
N TYR A 901 -8.09 -18.21 -33.92
CA TYR A 901 -7.23 -19.39 -34.09
C TYR A 901 -5.83 -19.09 -33.57
#